data_AF-A0A812VQ47-F1
#
_entry.id   AF-A0A812VQ47-F1
#
_cell.length_a   1.000
_cell.length_b   1.000
_cell.length_c   1.000
_cell.angle_alpha   90.00
_cell.angle_beta   90.00
_cell.angle_gamma   90.00
#
_symmetry.space_group_name_H-M   'P 1'
#
loop_
_entity.id
_entity.type
_entity.pdbx_description
1 polymer ?
#
loop_
_entity_poly.entity_id
_entity_poly.type
_entity_poly.pdbx_seq_one_letter_code
_entity_poly.pdbx_strand_id
1 'polypeptide(L)'
;MSATETEHEQAGAERWTSVETFRLTIKEPPANRFSPAITYHGDPNYDADACWISFPGKYKGGWDALTQTKKEDAVACVFLCTEEEGLRRHHHPDPDNKALCLCHTIYGESKDWGCYWYKLWKENVQRAVRQKQRLKAVFFAGQVGRGKVSMKDLPTVDLWDGIGLGGSQKAELATADEEGWEYEEVDVATFLDEAFPEGARVDAWCDAAKVWRQGKVEKLKKEVNDKGQEQVSWMVCCETGEMIDTQYVMDSATSMQEVLDCLGPPKLVEILTQCLSRAGNIAVQPEVQPSRLASGVSEMLIEVQVKDVLALHALRDRVLDGTLEKEITEKLKNAARLKGSSLPEILEIQIDKTRFFNLYEESLLTLSELTKHQKEKLCEMQSSKKIHLAAPAGAGKTFLAIHFLVDVLRNASSVRVIYITRSKELVYHFLQWMTMRLAAIFPRKRIMAKIQDAFSRMIVVFEQDGRYSKCYQPEITEATSRFIELKALEPVKAREKFGLVIVDECHNIFRPDVSYDFMERVCLCCQRLLLLSDASQSAAAMQHYPFYLTYRMKHVNLTEIVRSTKRIVSGAAAFQLGTDSQAADTAAVVNSLGTDGLPLKTYIFRKAALSDNELFKKYAKYVVQAVCHVVQTFPGIHFHRRLAILVPNDVFLSKLEAPLKDDLSRWFPRRHFQLVSFQESLCFLPERLQRSSSHDLREERLVFDTVDAADGLEQMIVVCVGLDAPIGGEEDLKTRAKLYKGITRAQLLAIVVNEHIPRGWLEFLGAVKFEQGHLRSEEAAPQSSAAAAKINVEAQQRAPSESPKKQKVEVEPEAVGVEAVEEKKLLETAEDPKEPKKRPAAAVRETDTKSSVLQRAEHQQPAGSGRRSDAQDEKIASSVWDTTSNEVSARLDELKLNPFEVRQLPDLDASSAGLGRYLFGGMQRFVERLAGNFFADPSGFGLASKRLPFPGQINPEANDCVVSFPGKYSDAWDRAVSLSMVSGAFSLADVFLTDRSSGLGQHGLNPETPGECWCRTIYGPLDASTYLSVVEFDPHDNGEHMAFKRSDAEAMGQVLLVKKNQSEIEWQQELEIALSEAEVLCRRNHNRAPWGCQWFEDWRRNVEKAVYFNQVLHVFYFEESVGQGKMAWDDLCDDGARRRARAYTGLGACQTAEVAYLDKMGWSYVEHDIREFEQFVANQS
;
A
#
# COMPACT_ATOMS: atom_id res chain seq x y z
N MET A 1 19.40 57.38 -15.93
CA MET A 1 20.82 57.01 -15.72
C MET A 1 20.89 55.51 -15.58
N SER A 2 21.96 54.87 -16.04
CA SER A 2 22.07 53.42 -16.23
C SER A 2 22.80 52.70 -15.08
N ALA A 3 22.73 51.37 -15.11
CA ALA A 3 23.52 50.39 -14.35
C ALA A 3 23.24 50.27 -12.83
N THR A 4 22.36 49.33 -12.46
CA THR A 4 22.49 48.47 -11.25
C THR A 4 21.58 47.21 -11.26
N GLU A 5 21.02 46.80 -12.40
CA GLU A 5 20.03 45.68 -12.48
C GLU A 5 20.63 44.32 -12.89
N THR A 6 21.96 44.17 -12.94
CA THR A 6 22.64 43.04 -13.63
C THR A 6 23.47 42.12 -12.73
N GLU A 7 23.20 42.04 -11.41
CA GLU A 7 23.96 41.19 -10.47
C GLU A 7 23.15 40.03 -9.84
N HIS A 8 21.86 39.86 -10.17
CA HIS A 8 21.04 38.75 -9.65
C HIS A 8 20.80 37.57 -10.62
N GLU A 9 21.23 37.64 -11.89
CA GLU A 9 21.00 36.57 -12.87
C GLU A 9 22.12 35.50 -12.94
N GLN A 10 23.15 35.56 -12.07
CA GLN A 10 24.20 34.53 -11.98
C GLN A 10 24.12 33.61 -10.74
N ALA A 11 23.04 33.66 -9.96
CA ALA A 11 22.77 32.71 -8.87
C ALA A 11 22.25 31.33 -9.36
N GLY A 12 22.65 30.91 -10.57
CA GLY A 12 22.12 29.75 -11.31
C GLY A 12 22.52 28.36 -10.79
N ALA A 13 22.81 28.20 -9.49
CA ALA A 13 23.18 26.92 -8.89
C ALA A 13 22.91 26.81 -7.36
N GLU A 14 22.30 27.81 -6.71
CA GLU A 14 22.15 27.76 -5.25
C GLU A 14 21.13 26.70 -4.80
N ARG A 15 21.57 25.84 -3.87
CA ARG A 15 20.90 24.60 -3.46
C ARG A 15 19.49 24.83 -2.90
N TRP A 16 18.57 23.95 -3.29
CA TRP A 16 17.23 23.81 -2.70
C TRP A 16 17.24 23.13 -1.31
N THR A 17 18.16 23.50 -0.42
CA THR A 17 18.17 23.00 0.96
C THR A 17 17.08 23.67 1.78
N SER A 18 15.82 23.29 1.54
CA SER A 18 14.69 23.61 2.41
C SER A 18 14.83 22.83 3.72
N VAL A 19 15.64 23.35 4.65
CA VAL A 19 15.81 22.70 5.96
C VAL A 19 14.54 22.92 6.77
N GLU A 20 13.75 21.85 6.93
CA GLU A 20 12.43 21.94 7.53
C GLU A 20 12.52 21.98 9.04
N THR A 21 12.06 23.07 9.64
CA THR A 21 12.01 23.25 11.09
C THR A 21 10.68 22.75 11.65
N PHE A 22 10.71 21.57 12.25
CA PHE A 22 9.59 20.97 12.98
C PHE A 22 9.60 21.44 14.43
N ARG A 23 8.44 21.46 15.08
CA ARG A 23 8.29 21.80 16.50
C ARG A 23 7.93 20.56 17.30
N LEU A 24 8.93 19.97 17.95
CA LEU A 24 8.70 18.89 18.90
C LEU A 24 8.19 19.51 20.20
N THR A 25 6.92 19.28 20.53
CA THR A 25 6.43 19.48 21.91
C THR A 25 6.93 18.32 22.75
N ILE A 26 7.87 18.62 23.64
CA ILE A 26 8.05 17.82 24.86
C ILE A 26 7.08 18.34 25.89
N LYS A 27 6.42 17.43 26.60
CA LYS A 27 5.56 17.73 27.74
C LYS A 27 5.81 16.71 28.86
N GLU A 28 5.45 17.10 30.07
CA GLU A 28 5.18 16.14 31.13
C GLU A 28 4.18 15.07 30.65
N PRO A 29 4.22 13.83 31.17
CA PRO A 29 3.00 13.02 31.18
C PRO A 29 1.89 13.87 31.81
N PRO A 30 0.65 13.85 31.28
CA PRO A 30 -0.41 14.67 31.83
C PRO A 30 -0.70 14.21 33.27
N ALA A 31 -0.13 14.90 34.26
CA ALA A 31 -0.20 14.58 35.69
C ALA A 31 -1.65 14.77 36.19
N ASN A 32 -2.48 13.76 35.89
CA ASN A 32 -3.94 13.74 35.84
C ASN A 32 -4.63 14.97 35.22
N ARG A 33 -3.87 15.85 34.54
CA ARG A 33 -4.26 17.27 34.40
C ARG A 33 -5.53 17.48 33.58
N PHE A 34 -5.68 16.85 32.41
CA PHE A 34 -6.92 16.87 31.60
C PHE A 34 -7.27 15.55 30.87
N SER A 35 -6.76 14.39 31.29
CA SER A 35 -7.28 13.12 30.77
C SER A 35 -8.65 12.81 31.41
N PRO A 36 -9.72 12.56 30.64
CA PRO A 36 -11.02 12.15 31.20
C PRO A 36 -11.07 10.67 31.59
N ALA A 37 -9.96 9.94 31.47
CA ALA A 37 -9.87 8.51 31.75
C ALA A 37 -8.47 8.13 32.27
N ILE A 38 -8.30 8.08 33.59
CA ILE A 38 -7.23 7.33 34.26
C ILE A 38 -7.88 6.53 35.38
N THR A 39 -7.69 5.21 35.35
CA THR A 39 -8.22 4.34 36.40
C THR A 39 -7.33 4.43 37.63
N TYR A 40 -7.93 4.73 38.78
CA TYR A 40 -7.25 4.72 40.08
C TYR A 40 -7.78 3.57 40.93
N HIS A 41 -6.89 2.63 41.26
CA HIS A 41 -7.20 1.40 42.01
C HIS A 41 -7.04 1.53 43.53
N GLY A 42 -6.71 2.74 44.01
CA GLY A 42 -6.16 2.99 45.35
C GLY A 42 -4.63 2.85 45.37
N ASP A 43 -3.97 3.66 46.21
CA ASP A 43 -2.54 3.55 46.55
C ASP A 43 -2.43 3.16 48.05
N PRO A 44 -2.46 1.86 48.39
CA PRO A 44 -2.35 1.39 49.76
C PRO A 44 -0.89 1.43 50.23
N ASN A 45 -0.37 2.64 50.46
CA ASN A 45 0.95 2.86 51.07
C ASN A 45 1.03 2.07 52.39
N TYR A 46 2.02 1.18 52.49
CA TYR A 46 2.08 0.19 53.56
C TYR A 46 2.53 0.76 54.91
N ASP A 47 3.28 1.85 54.88
CA ASP A 47 3.95 2.48 56.02
C ASP A 47 3.28 3.80 56.45
N ALA A 48 2.15 4.17 55.83
CA ALA A 48 1.40 5.39 56.15
C ALA A 48 0.56 5.24 57.43
N ASP A 49 0.54 6.28 58.29
CA ASP A 49 -0.25 6.30 59.54
C ASP A 49 -1.76 6.46 59.32
N ALA A 50 -2.20 6.98 58.17
CA ALA A 50 -3.60 7.22 57.86
C ALA A 50 -3.97 6.82 56.42
N CYS A 51 -5.27 6.63 56.18
CA CYS A 51 -5.81 6.21 54.89
C CYS A 51 -7.08 6.97 54.51
N TRP A 52 -7.09 7.59 53.34
CA TRP A 52 -8.28 8.28 52.79
C TRP A 52 -9.21 7.27 52.12
N ILE A 53 -10.33 6.98 52.80
CA ILE A 53 -11.30 5.96 52.39
C ILE A 53 -12.43 6.51 51.51
N SER A 54 -12.67 7.82 51.52
CA SER A 54 -13.70 8.45 50.68
C SER A 54 -13.35 9.91 50.35
N PHE A 55 -13.53 10.32 49.09
CA PHE A 55 -13.27 11.70 48.64
C PHE A 55 -14.30 12.21 47.61
N PRO A 56 -14.75 13.48 47.69
CA PRO A 56 -15.74 14.05 46.78
C PRO A 56 -15.12 14.41 45.42
N GLY A 57 -15.31 13.53 44.43
CA GLY A 57 -14.81 13.69 43.05
C GLY A 57 -15.25 14.94 42.28
N LYS A 58 -16.07 15.84 42.87
CA LYS A 58 -16.37 17.16 42.31
C LYS A 58 -15.24 18.19 42.48
N TYR A 59 -14.28 17.96 43.38
CA TYR A 59 -13.15 18.87 43.64
C TYR A 59 -11.84 18.36 43.02
N LYS A 60 -11.70 18.49 41.70
CA LYS A 60 -10.55 17.92 40.94
C LYS A 60 -9.19 18.32 41.52
N GLY A 61 -8.95 19.60 41.80
CA GLY A 61 -7.66 20.07 42.34
C GLY A 61 -7.30 19.47 43.70
N GLY A 62 -8.30 19.19 44.54
CA GLY A 62 -8.11 18.48 45.81
C GLY A 62 -7.79 16.99 45.63
N TRP A 63 -8.50 16.33 44.72
CA TRP A 63 -8.20 14.93 44.34
C TRP A 63 -6.80 14.79 43.72
N ASP A 64 -6.38 15.77 42.91
CA ASP A 64 -5.03 15.79 42.35
C ASP A 64 -3.96 15.95 43.44
N ALA A 65 -4.15 16.88 44.37
CA ALA A 65 -3.24 17.06 45.52
C ALA A 65 -3.17 15.80 46.40
N LEU A 66 -4.32 15.15 46.64
CA LEU A 66 -4.41 13.91 47.41
C LEU A 66 -3.66 12.75 46.77
N THR A 67 -3.72 12.62 45.45
CA THR A 67 -3.21 11.42 44.74
C THR A 67 -1.79 11.57 44.20
N GLN A 68 -1.26 12.80 44.05
CA GLN A 68 0.01 13.06 43.38
C GLN A 68 1.06 13.73 44.27
N THR A 69 0.71 14.70 45.12
CA THR A 69 1.69 15.51 45.85
C THR A 69 1.81 15.20 47.34
N LYS A 70 0.75 14.72 48.01
CA LYS A 70 0.78 14.31 49.43
C LYS A 70 0.78 12.78 49.63
N LYS A 71 1.89 12.10 49.30
CA LYS A 71 2.05 10.63 49.42
C LYS A 71 2.28 10.08 50.85
N GLU A 72 2.19 10.92 51.88
CA GLU A 72 2.40 10.53 53.28
C GLU A 72 1.25 9.68 53.84
N ASP A 73 0.02 9.92 53.38
CA ASP A 73 -1.16 9.10 53.67
C ASP A 73 -1.42 8.07 52.55
N ALA A 74 -2.00 6.92 52.90
CA ALA A 74 -2.54 5.97 51.93
C ALA A 74 -3.90 6.45 51.38
N VAL A 75 -4.33 5.91 50.23
CA VAL A 75 -5.65 6.24 49.64
C VAL A 75 -6.34 4.95 49.17
N ALA A 76 -7.46 4.60 49.80
CA ALA A 76 -8.26 3.42 49.45
C ALA A 76 -9.37 3.69 48.42
N CYS A 77 -9.64 4.97 48.12
CA CYS A 77 -10.61 5.42 47.12
C CYS A 77 -10.35 4.78 45.74
N VAL A 78 -11.42 4.40 45.02
CA VAL A 78 -11.33 3.73 43.70
C VAL A 78 -12.15 4.48 42.65
N PHE A 79 -11.55 4.71 41.47
CA PHE A 79 -12.18 5.40 40.35
C PHE A 79 -11.84 4.68 39.02
N LEU A 80 -12.74 3.82 38.53
CA LEU A 80 -12.50 3.02 37.32
C LEU A 80 -12.91 3.78 36.05
N CYS A 81 -12.02 3.83 35.05
CA CYS A 81 -12.22 4.61 33.82
C CYS A 81 -12.30 3.80 32.52
N THR A 82 -11.84 2.54 32.52
CA THR A 82 -11.74 1.66 31.34
C THR A 82 -12.26 0.26 31.66
N GLU A 83 -12.82 -0.45 30.67
CA GLU A 83 -13.41 -1.78 30.88
C GLU A 83 -12.35 -2.84 31.22
N GLU A 84 -11.14 -2.70 30.65
CA GLU A 84 -9.96 -3.52 30.94
C GLU A 84 -9.61 -3.51 32.44
N GLU A 85 -9.72 -2.33 33.07
CA GLU A 85 -9.49 -2.13 34.51
C GLU A 85 -10.75 -2.37 35.37
N GLY A 86 -11.85 -2.81 34.76
CA GLY A 86 -13.08 -3.23 35.44
C GLY A 86 -14.20 -2.20 35.54
N LEU A 87 -14.15 -1.07 34.81
CA LEU A 87 -15.38 -0.31 34.55
C LEU A 87 -16.39 -1.21 33.81
N ARG A 88 -17.70 -1.03 34.05
CA ARG A 88 -18.78 -1.92 33.57
C ARG A 88 -18.74 -3.35 34.11
N ARG A 89 -17.74 -3.73 34.92
CA ARG A 89 -17.64 -5.08 35.46
C ARG A 89 -18.59 -5.25 36.65
N HIS A 90 -19.49 -6.21 36.53
CA HIS A 90 -20.38 -6.62 37.61
C HIS A 90 -19.74 -7.77 38.40
N HIS A 91 -19.85 -7.72 39.73
CA HIS A 91 -19.37 -8.79 40.61
C HIS A 91 -20.52 -9.74 40.97
N HIS A 92 -20.34 -11.02 40.68
CA HIS A 92 -21.20 -12.10 41.15
C HIS A 92 -20.38 -13.10 41.99
N PRO A 93 -20.96 -13.74 43.02
CA PRO A 93 -22.30 -13.48 43.53
C PRO A 93 -22.34 -12.20 44.40
N ASP A 94 -23.51 -11.59 44.54
CA ASP A 94 -23.84 -10.83 45.74
C ASP A 94 -24.00 -11.81 46.94
N PRO A 95 -23.52 -11.48 48.16
CA PRO A 95 -23.58 -12.39 49.31
C PRO A 95 -25.00 -12.82 49.70
N ASP A 96 -25.94 -11.88 49.67
CA ASP A 96 -27.32 -12.06 50.14
C ASP A 96 -28.24 -12.54 49.01
N ASN A 97 -27.97 -12.15 47.76
CA ASN A 97 -28.66 -12.68 46.59
C ASN A 97 -27.69 -13.19 45.52
N LYS A 98 -27.37 -14.49 45.59
CA LYS A 98 -26.39 -15.15 44.71
C LYS A 98 -26.74 -15.15 43.20
N ALA A 99 -27.95 -14.76 42.82
CA ALA A 99 -28.36 -14.57 41.42
C ALA A 99 -28.08 -13.16 40.88
N LEU A 100 -27.85 -12.18 41.76
CA LEU A 100 -27.64 -10.77 41.42
C LEU A 100 -26.20 -10.32 41.66
N CYS A 101 -25.90 -9.08 41.27
CA CYS A 101 -24.64 -8.40 41.53
C CYS A 101 -24.85 -7.22 42.48
N LEU A 102 -23.75 -6.76 43.12
CA LEU A 102 -23.77 -5.73 44.16
C LEU A 102 -24.39 -4.38 43.72
N CYS A 103 -24.61 -4.14 42.42
CA CYS A 103 -25.37 -2.98 41.96
C CYS A 103 -26.78 -2.91 42.58
N HIS A 104 -27.45 -4.03 42.81
CA HIS A 104 -28.79 -4.03 43.41
C HIS A 104 -28.78 -3.62 44.90
N THR A 105 -27.74 -4.04 45.63
CA THR A 105 -27.55 -3.70 47.05
C THR A 105 -27.07 -2.25 47.25
N ILE A 106 -26.39 -1.66 46.25
CA ILE A 106 -25.91 -0.28 46.29
C ILE A 106 -26.88 0.73 45.66
N TYR A 107 -27.60 0.35 44.59
CA TYR A 107 -28.37 1.26 43.73
C TYR A 107 -29.80 0.78 43.41
N GLY A 108 -30.27 -0.34 43.97
CA GLY A 108 -31.56 -0.98 43.64
C GLY A 108 -31.59 -1.72 42.30
N GLU A 109 -30.91 -1.20 41.29
CA GLU A 109 -30.85 -1.74 39.93
C GLU A 109 -29.41 -1.88 39.40
N SER A 110 -29.25 -2.66 38.33
CA SER A 110 -27.98 -2.74 37.61
C SER A 110 -27.64 -1.39 36.96
N LYS A 111 -26.39 -0.96 37.04
CA LYS A 111 -25.90 0.31 36.46
C LYS A 111 -24.78 0.04 35.47
N ASP A 112 -24.78 0.76 34.34
CA ASP A 112 -23.85 0.55 33.22
C ASP A 112 -22.36 0.71 33.55
N TRP A 113 -22.01 1.30 34.70
CA TRP A 113 -20.63 1.43 35.18
C TRP A 113 -20.17 0.25 36.06
N GLY A 114 -21.05 -0.69 36.41
CA GLY A 114 -20.73 -1.87 37.21
C GLY A 114 -20.54 -1.61 38.70
N CYS A 115 -20.18 -2.67 39.43
CA CYS A 115 -19.95 -2.65 40.89
C CYS A 115 -18.58 -3.19 41.33
N TYR A 116 -17.68 -3.47 40.38
CA TYR A 116 -16.33 -3.96 40.69
C TYR A 116 -15.48 -2.94 41.46
N TRP A 117 -15.71 -1.63 41.24
CA TRP A 117 -15.06 -0.54 41.99
C TRP A 117 -15.24 -0.69 43.51
N TYR A 118 -16.46 -1.00 43.94
CA TYR A 118 -16.84 -1.12 45.35
C TYR A 118 -16.17 -2.31 46.03
N LYS A 119 -16.01 -3.43 45.30
CA LYS A 119 -15.24 -4.57 45.80
C LYS A 119 -13.78 -4.18 46.06
N LEU A 120 -13.13 -3.56 45.08
CA LEU A 120 -11.71 -3.18 45.19
C LEU A 120 -11.50 -2.15 46.30
N TRP A 121 -12.40 -1.18 46.41
CA TRP A 121 -12.47 -0.23 47.52
C TRP A 121 -12.58 -0.96 48.88
N LYS A 122 -13.52 -1.90 49.01
CA LYS A 122 -13.72 -2.66 50.26
C LYS A 122 -12.50 -3.50 50.63
N GLU A 123 -11.85 -4.14 49.66
CA GLU A 123 -10.58 -4.87 49.85
C GLU A 123 -9.42 -3.94 50.27
N ASN A 124 -9.39 -2.69 49.77
CA ASN A 124 -8.42 -1.68 50.18
C ASN A 124 -8.64 -1.17 51.60
N VAL A 125 -9.88 -0.81 51.98
CA VAL A 125 -10.18 -0.37 53.35
C VAL A 125 -9.96 -1.52 54.35
N GLN A 126 -10.34 -2.75 54.00
CA GLN A 126 -9.99 -3.94 54.80
C GLN A 126 -8.47 -4.18 54.90
N ARG A 127 -7.64 -3.63 54.01
CA ARG A 127 -6.17 -3.65 54.13
C ARG A 127 -5.71 -2.59 55.14
N ALA A 128 -6.16 -1.34 54.98
CA ALA A 128 -5.87 -0.23 55.89
C ALA A 128 -6.26 -0.53 57.35
N VAL A 129 -7.45 -1.11 57.59
CA VAL A 129 -7.91 -1.55 58.91
C VAL A 129 -6.99 -2.62 59.51
N ARG A 130 -6.54 -3.61 58.73
CA ARG A 130 -5.57 -4.62 59.19
C ARG A 130 -4.20 -4.03 59.53
N GLN A 131 -3.82 -2.94 58.87
CA GLN A 131 -2.60 -2.17 59.14
C GLN A 131 -2.78 -1.16 60.29
N LYS A 132 -3.99 -1.02 60.84
CA LYS A 132 -4.37 -0.03 61.87
C LYS A 132 -4.20 1.44 61.43
N GLN A 133 -4.29 1.69 60.13
CA GLN A 133 -4.25 3.05 59.60
C GLN A 133 -5.48 3.84 60.05
N ARG A 134 -5.28 5.10 60.44
CA ARG A 134 -6.36 6.03 60.82
C ARG A 134 -7.16 6.42 59.59
N LEU A 135 -8.40 5.94 59.48
CA LEU A 135 -9.23 6.17 58.30
C LEU A 135 -9.77 7.61 58.26
N LYS A 136 -9.87 8.19 57.06
CA LYS A 136 -10.36 9.57 56.84
C LYS A 136 -11.37 9.61 55.68
N ALA A 137 -12.45 10.37 55.84
CA ALA A 137 -13.50 10.55 54.85
C ALA A 137 -13.83 12.04 54.64
N VAL A 138 -13.84 12.51 53.39
CA VAL A 138 -14.05 13.92 53.06
C VAL A 138 -15.51 14.21 52.69
N PHE A 139 -16.09 15.21 53.36
CA PHE A 139 -17.45 15.71 53.16
C PHE A 139 -17.45 17.03 52.36
N PHE A 140 -18.58 17.36 51.74
CA PHE A 140 -18.80 18.67 51.13
C PHE A 140 -18.69 19.81 52.16
N ALA A 141 -18.28 21.00 51.68
CA ALA A 141 -18.08 22.17 52.52
C ALA A 141 -19.31 22.53 53.35
N GLY A 142 -19.11 22.75 54.66
CA GLY A 142 -20.14 23.06 55.65
C GLY A 142 -21.05 21.89 56.03
N GLN A 143 -20.74 20.66 55.57
CA GLN A 143 -21.68 19.52 55.60
C GLN A 143 -21.08 18.21 56.15
N VAL A 144 -20.01 18.30 56.94
CA VAL A 144 -19.56 17.23 57.85
C VAL A 144 -20.74 16.62 58.62
N GLY A 145 -20.76 15.30 58.77
CA GLY A 145 -21.84 14.54 59.41
C GLY A 145 -23.15 14.41 58.63
N ARG A 146 -23.31 15.07 57.47
CA ARG A 146 -24.57 15.06 56.69
C ARG A 146 -24.53 14.06 55.55
N GLY A 147 -25.70 13.66 55.07
CA GLY A 147 -25.83 12.85 53.85
C GLY A 147 -25.51 11.36 53.99
N LYS A 148 -25.17 10.87 55.19
CA LYS A 148 -25.04 9.43 55.47
C LYS A 148 -26.36 8.71 55.26
N VAL A 149 -26.28 7.44 54.85
CA VAL A 149 -27.40 6.55 54.53
C VAL A 149 -27.06 5.17 55.12
N SER A 150 -28.04 4.39 55.60
CA SER A 150 -27.75 3.00 56.03
C SER A 150 -27.65 2.05 54.83
N MET A 151 -26.90 0.96 54.96
CA MET A 151 -26.76 -0.05 53.90
C MET A 151 -28.10 -0.63 53.41
N LYS A 152 -29.15 -0.57 54.23
CA LYS A 152 -30.51 -1.03 53.87
C LYS A 152 -31.31 0.00 53.06
N ASP A 153 -30.97 1.27 53.19
CA ASP A 153 -31.68 2.37 52.56
C ASP A 153 -31.06 2.77 51.21
N LEU A 154 -29.76 2.48 50.99
CA LEU A 154 -29.04 2.74 49.73
C LEU A 154 -29.83 2.39 48.45
N PRO A 155 -30.54 1.25 48.35
CA PRO A 155 -31.30 0.90 47.15
C PRO A 155 -32.52 1.79 46.85
N THR A 156 -32.93 2.65 47.79
CA THR A 156 -34.24 3.32 47.77
C THR A 156 -34.19 4.85 47.87
N VAL A 157 -33.04 5.43 48.21
CA VAL A 157 -32.86 6.89 48.37
C VAL A 157 -32.10 7.53 47.21
N ASP A 158 -32.22 8.85 47.04
CA ASP A 158 -31.39 9.59 46.08
C ASP A 158 -29.95 9.75 46.60
N LEU A 159 -29.03 8.98 46.01
CA LEU A 159 -27.62 9.07 46.34
C LEU A 159 -26.95 10.35 45.79
N TRP A 160 -27.62 11.12 44.93
CA TRP A 160 -27.11 12.32 44.26
C TRP A 160 -27.82 13.62 44.68
N ASP A 161 -28.55 13.61 45.81
CA ASP A 161 -29.23 14.79 46.42
C ASP A 161 -28.33 16.03 46.64
N GLY A 162 -27.00 15.86 46.64
CA GLY A 162 -26.02 16.90 46.83
C GLY A 162 -25.75 17.28 48.30
N ILE A 163 -26.24 16.47 49.25
CA ILE A 163 -26.13 16.71 50.69
C ILE A 163 -24.96 15.89 51.25
N GLY A 164 -23.94 16.58 51.78
CA GLY A 164 -22.78 15.99 52.51
C GLY A 164 -21.80 15.15 51.69
N LEU A 165 -22.28 14.20 50.90
CA LEU A 165 -21.52 13.12 50.28
C LEU A 165 -21.94 12.90 48.81
N GLY A 166 -21.01 12.48 47.96
CA GLY A 166 -21.30 11.99 46.61
C GLY A 166 -21.91 10.58 46.60
N GLY A 167 -22.51 10.17 45.47
CA GLY A 167 -23.29 8.94 45.41
C GLY A 167 -22.52 7.63 45.62
N SER A 168 -21.22 7.56 45.31
CA SER A 168 -20.37 6.43 45.72
C SER A 168 -20.01 6.52 47.21
N GLN A 169 -19.66 7.72 47.68
CA GLN A 169 -19.28 8.01 49.06
C GLN A 169 -20.35 7.61 50.08
N LYS A 170 -21.63 7.77 49.73
CA LYS A 170 -22.73 7.30 50.57
C LYS A 170 -22.68 5.79 50.80
N ALA A 171 -22.35 4.99 49.78
CA ALA A 171 -22.18 3.54 49.92
C ALA A 171 -20.87 3.15 50.60
N GLU A 172 -19.79 3.89 50.34
CA GLU A 172 -18.48 3.75 51.01
C GLU A 172 -18.64 3.91 52.53
N LEU A 173 -19.28 5.00 52.99
CA LEU A 173 -19.44 5.27 54.42
C LEU A 173 -20.56 4.45 55.07
N ALA A 174 -21.65 4.13 54.36
CA ALA A 174 -22.66 3.18 54.85
C ALA A 174 -22.02 1.81 55.19
N THR A 175 -21.05 1.37 54.37
CA THR A 175 -20.33 0.11 54.60
C THR A 175 -19.35 0.21 55.77
N ALA A 176 -18.66 1.35 55.92
CA ALA A 176 -17.78 1.58 57.06
C ALA A 176 -18.57 1.62 58.39
N ASP A 177 -19.74 2.26 58.39
CA ASP A 177 -20.66 2.30 59.53
C ASP A 177 -21.22 0.90 59.88
N GLU A 178 -21.54 0.07 58.87
CA GLU A 178 -22.05 -1.30 59.09
C GLU A 178 -20.96 -2.30 59.54
N GLU A 179 -19.75 -2.19 59.01
CA GLU A 179 -18.59 -3.03 59.41
C GLU A 179 -17.93 -2.55 60.73
N GLY A 180 -18.37 -1.41 61.28
CA GLY A 180 -17.85 -0.85 62.53
C GLY A 180 -16.44 -0.27 62.42
N TRP A 181 -16.08 0.31 61.27
CA TRP A 181 -14.79 0.94 61.05
C TRP A 181 -14.83 2.41 61.47
N GLU A 182 -14.03 2.79 62.47
CA GLU A 182 -13.90 4.20 62.89
C GLU A 182 -13.12 5.00 61.85
N TYR A 183 -13.64 6.17 61.47
CA TYR A 183 -13.00 7.13 60.55
C TYR A 183 -13.21 8.58 60.99
N GLU A 184 -12.25 9.44 60.64
CA GLU A 184 -12.35 10.88 60.81
C GLU A 184 -13.16 11.51 59.68
N GLU A 185 -14.07 12.44 60.02
CA GLU A 185 -14.81 13.22 59.05
C GLU A 185 -14.12 14.56 58.81
N VAL A 186 -13.76 14.84 57.56
CA VAL A 186 -12.97 16.01 57.16
C VAL A 186 -13.79 16.91 56.24
N ASP A 187 -13.84 18.20 56.54
CA ASP A 187 -14.45 19.18 55.63
C ASP A 187 -13.50 19.45 54.45
N VAL A 188 -14.01 19.31 53.21
CA VAL A 188 -13.20 19.55 52.01
C VAL A 188 -12.61 20.95 51.94
N ALA A 189 -13.28 21.98 52.50
CA ALA A 189 -12.73 23.33 52.49
C ALA A 189 -11.51 23.45 53.42
N THR A 190 -11.42 22.66 54.50
CA THR A 190 -10.21 22.57 55.33
C THR A 190 -9.10 21.84 54.58
N PHE A 191 -9.42 20.69 53.95
CA PHE A 191 -8.45 19.94 53.14
C PHE A 191 -7.86 20.78 52.00
N LEU A 192 -8.68 21.59 51.32
CA LEU A 192 -8.25 22.44 50.21
C LEU A 192 -7.38 23.62 50.65
N ASP A 193 -7.61 24.16 51.86
CA ASP A 193 -6.77 25.20 52.48
C ASP A 193 -5.39 24.63 52.88
N GLU A 194 -5.37 23.42 53.47
CA GLU A 194 -4.14 22.68 53.78
C GLU A 194 -3.39 22.19 52.53
N ALA A 195 -4.07 22.00 51.40
CA ALA A 195 -3.47 21.60 50.12
C ALA A 195 -2.86 22.79 49.36
N PHE A 196 -3.50 23.95 49.42
CA PHE A 196 -3.12 25.15 48.68
C PHE A 196 -3.22 26.41 49.56
N PRO A 197 -2.36 26.56 50.58
CA PRO A 197 -2.42 27.65 51.55
C PRO A 197 -2.07 29.02 50.95
N GLU A 198 -2.39 30.10 51.68
CA GLU A 198 -2.00 31.46 51.33
C GLU A 198 -0.50 31.56 51.03
N GLY A 199 -0.16 32.19 49.90
CA GLY A 199 1.20 32.32 49.37
C GLY A 199 1.67 31.15 48.48
N ALA A 200 0.97 30.00 48.45
CA ALA A 200 1.32 28.86 47.60
C ALA A 200 1.32 29.24 46.11
N ARG A 201 2.33 28.78 45.36
CA ARG A 201 2.40 29.00 43.91
C ARG A 201 1.55 27.95 43.21
N VAL A 202 0.54 28.40 42.47
CA VAL A 202 -0.41 27.55 41.76
C VAL A 202 -0.58 27.99 40.32
N ASP A 203 -0.95 27.06 39.45
CA ASP A 203 -1.59 27.38 38.19
C ASP A 203 -3.10 27.51 38.44
N ALA A 204 -3.70 28.58 37.93
CA ALA A 204 -5.11 28.92 38.09
C ALA A 204 -5.81 29.04 36.73
N TRP A 205 -7.02 28.47 36.61
CA TRP A 205 -7.80 28.55 35.38
C TRP A 205 -8.45 29.93 35.21
N CYS A 206 -8.04 30.68 34.18
CA CYS A 206 -8.62 31.97 33.82
C CYS A 206 -9.82 31.78 32.88
N ASP A 207 -11.03 31.70 33.44
CA ASP A 207 -12.23 31.36 32.66
C ASP A 207 -12.60 32.41 31.59
N ALA A 208 -12.15 33.66 31.73
CA ALA A 208 -12.34 34.71 30.72
C ALA A 208 -11.41 34.54 29.49
N ALA A 209 -10.20 34.02 29.70
CA ALA A 209 -9.21 33.83 28.64
C ALA A 209 -9.09 32.37 28.15
N LYS A 210 -9.75 31.42 28.83
CA LYS A 210 -9.71 29.97 28.58
C LYS A 210 -8.28 29.40 28.54
N VAL A 211 -7.44 29.90 29.44
CA VAL A 211 -6.05 29.44 29.65
C VAL A 211 -5.73 29.35 31.13
N TRP A 212 -4.74 28.53 31.48
CA TRP A 212 -4.13 28.53 32.81
C TRP A 212 -3.14 29.68 32.93
N ARG A 213 -3.05 30.29 34.11
CA ARG A 213 -2.03 31.28 34.45
C ARG A 213 -1.38 30.94 35.78
N GLN A 214 -0.07 31.14 35.86
CA GLN A 214 0.68 30.95 37.10
C GLN A 214 0.54 32.17 38.01
N GLY A 215 0.43 31.92 39.32
CA GLY A 215 0.25 32.95 40.33
C GLY A 215 0.47 32.42 41.75
N LYS A 216 0.06 33.21 42.73
CA LYS A 216 0.02 32.83 44.15
C LYS A 216 -1.41 32.85 44.67
N VAL A 217 -1.79 31.84 45.46
CA VAL A 217 -3.02 31.89 46.26
C VAL A 217 -2.93 33.08 47.22
N GLU A 218 -3.89 34.01 47.16
CA GLU A 218 -4.08 34.99 48.23
C GLU A 218 -5.00 34.46 49.32
N LYS A 219 -6.04 33.70 48.97
CA LYS A 219 -6.92 33.05 49.94
C LYS A 219 -7.85 32.03 49.30
N LEU A 220 -8.28 31.06 50.11
CA LEU A 220 -9.47 30.29 49.86
C LEU A 220 -10.73 31.16 50.11
N LYS A 221 -11.61 31.24 49.12
CA LYS A 221 -12.88 31.95 49.15
C LYS A 221 -14.00 30.93 49.40
N LYS A 222 -14.90 31.24 50.34
CA LYS A 222 -16.09 30.43 50.64
C LYS A 222 -17.32 31.30 50.40
N GLU A 223 -18.21 30.86 49.52
CA GLU A 223 -19.46 31.54 49.18
C GLU A 223 -20.64 30.58 49.22
N VAL A 224 -21.83 31.08 49.55
CA VAL A 224 -23.05 30.28 49.57
C VAL A 224 -23.77 30.48 48.24
N ASN A 225 -24.04 29.40 47.51
CA ASN A 225 -24.75 29.45 46.24
C ASN A 225 -26.28 29.59 46.43
N ASP A 226 -27.01 29.81 45.33
CA ASP A 226 -28.48 29.99 45.33
C ASP A 226 -29.28 28.82 45.95
N LYS A 227 -28.63 27.67 46.17
CA LYS A 227 -29.22 26.47 46.81
C LYS A 227 -28.88 26.36 48.31
N GLY A 228 -28.22 27.35 48.89
CA GLY A 228 -27.79 27.32 50.30
C GLY A 228 -26.59 26.42 50.58
N GLN A 229 -25.83 26.02 49.55
CA GLN A 229 -24.65 25.16 49.70
C GLN A 229 -23.36 26.00 49.65
N GLU A 230 -22.40 25.69 50.51
CA GLU A 230 -21.07 26.30 50.42
C GLU A 230 -20.31 25.79 49.18
N GLN A 231 -19.82 26.75 48.40
CA GLN A 231 -18.97 26.59 47.24
C GLN A 231 -17.63 27.25 47.54
N VAL A 232 -16.55 26.62 47.06
CA VAL A 232 -15.17 26.97 47.42
C VAL A 232 -14.41 27.30 46.14
N SER A 233 -13.75 28.46 46.13
CA SER A 233 -12.84 28.88 45.05
C SER A 233 -11.54 29.45 45.65
N TRP A 234 -10.53 29.67 44.82
CA TRP A 234 -9.29 30.34 45.20
C TRP A 234 -9.23 31.71 44.54
N MET A 235 -8.86 32.73 45.33
CA MET A 235 -8.35 33.98 44.80
C MET A 235 -6.86 33.80 44.52
N VAL A 236 -6.44 33.95 43.26
CA VAL A 236 -5.06 33.79 42.82
C VAL A 236 -4.56 35.07 42.15
N CYS A 237 -3.50 35.66 42.70
CA CYS A 237 -2.80 36.79 42.10
C CYS A 237 -1.80 36.28 41.06
N CYS A 238 -2.07 36.54 39.78
CA CYS A 238 -1.17 36.16 38.68
C CYS A 238 0.15 36.94 38.73
N GLU A 239 1.20 36.41 38.11
CA GLU A 239 2.48 37.13 37.96
C GLU A 239 2.35 38.43 37.13
N THR A 240 1.23 38.62 36.42
CA THR A 240 0.85 39.87 35.74
C THR A 240 0.14 40.90 36.64
N GLY A 241 -0.09 40.60 37.92
CA GLY A 241 -0.89 41.42 38.85
C GLY A 241 -2.41 41.33 38.64
N GLU A 242 -2.89 40.38 37.84
CA GLU A 242 -4.32 40.14 37.62
C GLU A 242 -4.87 39.14 38.65
N MET A 243 -5.99 39.47 39.29
CA MET A 243 -6.66 38.58 40.24
C MET A 243 -7.63 37.65 39.51
N ILE A 244 -7.41 36.34 39.63
CA ILE A 244 -8.32 35.29 39.19
C ILE A 244 -9.11 34.78 40.40
N ASP A 245 -10.43 34.65 40.24
CA ASP A 245 -11.30 33.84 41.10
C ASP A 245 -11.62 32.55 40.35
N THR A 246 -11.24 31.38 40.89
CA THR A 246 -11.40 30.10 40.17
C THR A 246 -11.61 28.90 41.09
N GLN A 247 -12.39 27.93 40.62
CA GLN A 247 -12.62 26.65 41.31
C GLN A 247 -11.63 25.56 40.86
N TYR A 248 -10.65 25.95 40.02
CA TYR A 248 -9.64 25.06 39.47
C TYR A 248 -8.25 25.69 39.65
N VAL A 249 -7.57 25.27 40.72
CA VAL A 249 -6.13 25.46 40.90
C VAL A 249 -5.42 24.13 40.87
N MET A 250 -4.13 24.15 40.53
CA MET A 250 -3.24 22.98 40.53
C MET A 250 -1.87 23.38 41.07
N ASP A 251 -1.16 22.44 41.69
CA ASP A 251 0.22 22.68 42.14
C ASP A 251 1.12 22.99 40.93
N SER A 252 1.83 24.11 41.01
CA SER A 252 2.53 24.72 39.88
C SER A 252 3.86 24.05 39.51
N ALA A 253 4.17 22.88 40.10
CA ALA A 253 5.41 22.08 40.11
C ALA A 253 6.04 21.71 38.73
N THR A 254 6.34 22.73 37.94
CA THR A 254 7.63 23.11 37.35
C THR A 254 8.57 22.09 36.69
N SER A 255 8.25 20.80 36.50
CA SER A 255 9.25 19.81 36.07
C SER A 255 10.05 20.19 34.81
N MET A 256 9.42 20.75 33.76
CA MET A 256 10.14 21.19 32.56
C MET A 256 10.94 22.50 32.74
N GLN A 257 10.58 23.34 33.71
CA GLN A 257 11.39 24.51 34.10
C GLN A 257 12.54 24.10 35.02
N GLU A 258 12.32 23.14 35.93
CA GLU A 258 13.37 22.51 36.75
C GLU A 258 14.42 21.82 35.87
N VAL A 259 14.02 21.20 34.75
CA VAL A 259 14.96 20.70 33.73
C VAL A 259 15.83 21.82 33.13
N LEU A 260 15.25 22.98 32.83
CA LEU A 260 15.99 24.14 32.32
C LEU A 260 16.91 24.75 33.38
N ASP A 261 16.44 24.95 34.59
CA ASP A 261 17.18 25.56 35.70
C ASP A 261 18.31 24.63 36.18
N CYS A 262 18.05 23.32 36.26
CA CYS A 262 19.03 22.30 36.62
C CYS A 262 20.12 22.16 35.56
N LEU A 263 19.76 21.97 34.28
CA LEU A 263 20.75 21.62 33.25
C LEU A 263 21.32 22.83 32.51
N GLY A 264 20.49 23.83 32.21
CA GLY A 264 20.78 24.97 31.34
C GLY A 264 20.47 24.66 29.86
N PRO A 265 19.94 25.61 29.07
CA PRO A 265 19.56 25.38 27.67
C PRO A 265 20.65 24.73 26.79
N PRO A 266 21.95 25.11 26.86
CA PRO A 266 22.97 24.50 26.02
C PRO A 266 23.14 22.98 26.26
N LYS A 267 23.04 22.53 27.51
CA LYS A 267 23.18 21.10 27.85
C LYS A 267 21.96 20.30 27.45
N LEU A 268 20.78 20.93 27.51
CA LEU A 268 19.53 20.36 27.04
C LEU A 268 19.54 20.17 25.51
N VAL A 269 19.98 21.18 24.75
CA VAL A 269 20.15 21.10 23.29
C VAL A 269 21.18 20.03 22.90
N GLU A 270 22.29 19.90 23.64
CA GLU A 270 23.27 18.82 23.45
C GLU A 270 22.62 17.42 23.62
N ILE A 271 21.85 17.22 24.70
CA ILE A 271 21.15 15.96 24.99
C ILE A 271 20.13 15.64 23.89
N LEU A 272 19.30 16.62 23.51
CA LEU A 272 18.30 16.46 22.44
C LEU A 272 18.96 16.12 21.10
N THR A 273 20.10 16.76 20.77
CA THR A 273 20.89 16.45 19.56
C THR A 273 21.43 15.03 19.58
N GLN A 274 21.91 14.53 20.72
CA GLN A 274 22.32 13.12 20.86
C GLN A 274 21.14 12.15 20.67
N CYS A 275 19.97 12.48 21.21
CA CYS A 275 18.77 11.66 21.05
C CYS A 275 18.31 11.61 19.59
N LEU A 276 18.28 12.77 18.91
CA LEU A 276 17.69 12.93 17.59
C LEU A 276 18.62 12.50 16.45
N SER A 277 19.94 12.67 16.57
CA SER A 277 20.91 12.22 15.57
C SER A 277 20.92 10.71 15.32
N ARG A 278 20.39 9.89 16.24
CA ARG A 278 20.10 8.47 16.02
C ARG A 278 19.02 8.19 14.96
N ALA A 279 18.19 9.18 14.63
CA ALA A 279 17.28 9.16 13.50
C ALA A 279 17.90 9.79 12.22
N GLY A 280 19.22 9.95 12.15
CA GLY A 280 19.92 10.42 10.95
C GLY A 280 20.17 11.94 10.94
N ASN A 281 19.98 12.57 9.78
CA ASN A 281 20.38 13.94 9.51
C ASN A 281 19.46 15.01 10.14
N ILE A 282 19.40 15.04 11.47
CA ILE A 282 18.58 15.94 12.26
C ILE A 282 19.49 16.86 13.09
N ALA A 283 19.31 18.18 12.95
CA ALA A 283 19.90 19.19 13.81
C ALA A 283 18.87 19.74 14.80
N VAL A 284 19.31 20.28 15.94
CA VAL A 284 18.45 20.95 16.92
C VAL A 284 18.86 22.42 17.00
N GLN A 285 17.89 23.33 16.93
CA GLN A 285 18.14 24.75 17.11
C GLN A 285 18.43 25.09 18.59
N PRO A 286 19.28 26.08 18.88
CA PRO A 286 19.68 26.40 20.25
C PRO A 286 18.61 27.15 21.05
N GLU A 287 17.59 27.69 20.37
CA GLU A 287 16.44 28.31 21.03
C GLU A 287 15.48 27.24 21.56
N VAL A 288 15.40 27.16 22.89
CA VAL A 288 14.43 26.33 23.62
C VAL A 288 13.59 27.27 24.48
N GLN A 289 12.29 27.30 24.23
CA GLN A 289 11.34 28.14 24.99
C GLN A 289 10.33 27.26 25.72
N PRO A 290 10.23 27.34 27.06
CA PRO A 290 9.12 26.74 27.80
C PRO A 290 7.84 27.54 27.57
N SER A 291 6.70 26.85 27.55
CA SER A 291 5.37 27.45 27.48
C SER A 291 4.36 26.50 28.16
N ARG A 292 3.09 26.89 28.27
CA ARG A 292 2.04 26.04 28.86
C ARG A 292 0.90 25.84 27.88
N LEU A 293 0.40 24.60 27.82
CA LEU A 293 -0.79 24.26 27.05
C LEU A 293 -2.05 24.80 27.74
N ALA A 294 -3.16 24.88 27.01
CA ALA A 294 -4.48 25.21 27.57
C ALA A 294 -4.99 24.17 28.61
N SER A 295 -4.29 23.04 28.77
CA SER A 295 -4.47 22.05 29.84
C SER A 295 -3.63 22.30 31.09
N GLY A 296 -2.85 23.40 31.15
CA GLY A 296 -1.97 23.76 32.26
C GLY A 296 -0.64 23.01 32.30
N VAL A 297 -0.55 21.88 31.57
CA VAL A 297 0.65 21.06 31.38
C VAL A 297 1.79 21.92 30.84
N SER A 298 2.97 21.79 31.45
CA SER A 298 4.19 22.44 31.00
C SER A 298 4.66 21.79 29.70
N GLU A 299 4.86 22.61 28.66
CA GLU A 299 5.44 22.18 27.40
C GLU A 299 6.74 22.91 27.06
N MET A 300 7.57 22.26 26.27
CA MET A 300 8.82 22.79 25.77
C MET A 300 8.84 22.63 24.26
N LEU A 301 8.98 23.77 23.57
CA LEU A 301 9.00 23.83 22.13
C LEU A 301 10.44 23.70 21.63
N ILE A 302 10.75 22.62 20.92
CA ILE A 302 12.08 22.39 20.36
C ILE A 302 11.99 22.45 18.84
N GLU A 303 12.74 23.37 18.25
CA GLU A 303 12.85 23.49 16.79
C GLU A 303 13.93 22.54 16.24
N VAL A 304 13.50 21.49 15.56
CA VAL A 304 14.37 20.44 14.99
C VAL A 304 14.37 20.51 13.47
N GLN A 305 15.54 20.33 12.87
CA GLN A 305 15.79 20.54 11.45
C GLN A 305 16.17 19.24 10.76
N VAL A 306 15.25 18.72 9.93
CA VAL A 306 15.43 17.47 9.18
C VAL A 306 15.88 17.78 7.76
N LYS A 307 16.85 17.02 7.23
CA LYS A 307 17.45 17.27 5.90
C LYS A 307 16.99 16.32 4.79
N ASP A 308 16.43 15.17 5.13
CA ASP A 308 15.98 14.16 4.17
C ASP A 308 14.79 13.35 4.70
N VAL A 309 14.04 12.75 3.77
CA VAL A 309 12.80 12.01 4.07
C VAL A 309 13.03 10.73 4.87
N LEU A 310 14.24 10.14 4.82
CA LEU A 310 14.56 8.92 5.55
C LEU A 310 14.76 9.23 7.04
N ALA A 311 15.44 10.34 7.34
CA ALA A 311 15.54 10.87 8.69
C ALA A 311 14.17 11.27 9.27
N LEU A 312 13.26 11.77 8.43
CA LEU A 312 11.88 12.07 8.84
C LEU A 312 11.10 10.79 9.21
N HIS A 313 11.25 9.71 8.46
CA HIS A 313 10.64 8.41 8.78
C HIS A 313 11.26 7.75 10.02
N ALA A 314 12.58 7.84 10.20
CA ALA A 314 13.25 7.35 11.40
C ALA A 314 12.88 8.16 12.67
N LEU A 315 12.61 9.47 12.53
CA LEU A 315 12.08 10.29 13.61
C LEU A 315 10.65 9.88 13.97
N ARG A 316 9.77 9.77 12.97
CA ARG A 316 8.38 9.35 13.11
C ARG A 316 8.26 8.05 13.90
N ASP A 317 8.99 7.01 13.50
CA ASP A 317 8.89 5.69 14.13
C ASP A 317 9.33 5.74 15.62
N ARG A 318 10.39 6.50 15.94
CA ARG A 318 10.88 6.67 17.32
C ARG A 318 10.01 7.57 18.22
N VAL A 319 9.19 8.43 17.62
CA VAL A 319 8.12 9.16 18.33
C VAL A 319 6.93 8.24 18.60
N LEU A 320 6.59 7.37 17.64
CA LEU A 320 5.48 6.42 17.76
C LEU A 320 5.71 5.38 18.85
N ASP A 321 6.81 4.62 18.76
CA ASP A 321 7.15 3.52 19.68
C ASP A 321 7.56 3.96 21.09
N GLY A 322 7.73 5.29 21.30
CA GLY A 322 8.13 5.90 22.56
C GLY A 322 9.59 5.63 22.96
N THR A 323 10.43 5.16 22.04
CA THR A 323 11.88 5.02 22.28
C THR A 323 12.56 6.37 22.44
N LEU A 324 12.13 7.41 21.71
CA LEU A 324 12.64 8.77 21.86
C LEU A 324 12.23 9.37 23.22
N GLU A 325 10.98 9.16 23.64
CA GLU A 325 10.43 9.57 24.94
C GLU A 325 11.27 9.01 26.10
N LYS A 326 11.53 7.69 26.06
CA LYS A 326 12.37 6.98 27.04
C LYS A 326 13.83 7.42 26.99
N GLU A 327 14.43 7.56 25.80
CA GLU A 327 15.83 7.95 25.66
C GLU A 327 16.11 9.37 26.18
N ILE A 328 15.23 10.33 25.90
CA ILE A 328 15.37 11.70 26.44
C ILE A 328 15.24 11.67 27.96
N THR A 329 14.20 10.98 28.49
CA THR A 329 13.97 10.85 29.94
C THR A 329 15.21 10.34 30.67
N GLU A 330 15.81 9.23 30.20
CA GLU A 330 17.01 8.67 30.80
C GLU A 330 18.23 9.58 30.68
N LYS A 331 18.44 10.22 29.52
CA LYS A 331 19.59 11.13 29.35
C LYS A 331 19.48 12.37 30.25
N LEU A 332 18.29 12.90 30.50
CA LEU A 332 18.10 14.01 31.44
C LEU A 332 18.34 13.59 32.89
N LYS A 333 17.74 12.47 33.33
CA LYS A 333 17.94 11.93 34.69
C LYS A 333 19.42 11.67 34.98
N ASN A 334 20.15 11.10 34.03
CA ASN A 334 21.58 10.84 34.19
C ASN A 334 22.44 12.12 34.08
N ALA A 335 22.07 13.10 33.26
CA ALA A 335 22.76 14.40 33.21
C ALA A 335 22.61 15.22 34.50
N ALA A 336 21.43 15.18 35.14
CA ALA A 336 21.20 15.84 36.43
C ALA A 336 22.04 15.20 37.54
N ARG A 337 22.00 13.85 37.65
CA ARG A 337 22.82 13.08 38.60
C ARG A 337 24.31 13.44 38.53
N LEU A 338 24.87 13.54 37.32
CA LEU A 338 26.27 13.93 37.08
C LEU A 338 26.58 15.40 37.47
N LYS A 339 25.57 16.27 37.57
CA LYS A 339 25.69 17.67 37.98
C LYS A 339 25.54 17.86 39.51
N GLY A 340 25.39 16.78 40.27
CA GLY A 340 25.15 16.84 41.72
C GLY A 340 23.72 17.28 42.10
N SER A 341 22.76 17.11 41.20
CA SER A 341 21.36 17.48 41.41
C SER A 341 20.44 16.29 41.08
N SER A 342 19.28 16.21 41.73
CA SER A 342 18.24 15.24 41.41
C SER A 342 17.04 15.92 40.78
N LEU A 343 16.75 15.60 39.52
CA LEU A 343 15.39 15.78 38.98
C LEU A 343 14.45 14.76 39.67
N PRO A 344 13.14 15.06 39.79
CA PRO A 344 12.18 14.14 40.41
C PRO A 344 12.20 12.75 39.77
N GLU A 345 12.07 11.68 40.57
CA GLU A 345 12.04 10.31 40.03
C GLU A 345 10.86 10.09 39.07
N ILE A 346 9.75 10.78 39.32
CA ILE A 346 8.49 10.78 38.56
C ILE A 346 8.63 11.54 37.22
N LEU A 347 9.75 12.24 36.95
CA LEU A 347 9.95 12.91 35.66
C LEU A 347 9.98 11.88 34.51
N GLU A 348 8.92 11.87 33.71
CA GLU A 348 8.91 11.28 32.38
C GLU A 348 8.72 12.38 31.34
N ILE A 349 9.11 12.11 30.09
CA ILE A 349 8.84 12.97 28.96
C ILE A 349 7.92 12.26 27.98
N GLN A 350 6.83 12.92 27.63
CA GLN A 350 5.99 12.55 26.50
C GLN A 350 6.19 13.55 25.36
N ILE A 351 6.03 13.07 24.14
CA ILE A 351 5.95 13.89 22.94
C ILE A 351 4.47 14.06 22.59
N ASP A 352 4.04 15.25 22.17
CA ASP A 352 2.67 15.38 21.66
C ASP A 352 2.54 14.73 20.28
N LYS A 353 2.19 13.43 20.27
CA LYS A 353 2.12 12.61 19.05
C LYS A 353 1.10 13.11 18.05
N THR A 354 0.00 13.74 18.51
CA THR A 354 -0.98 14.36 17.60
C THR A 354 -0.39 15.61 16.95
N ARG A 355 0.16 16.56 17.72
CA ARG A 355 0.80 17.78 17.16
C ARG A 355 2.00 17.44 16.27
N PHE A 356 2.78 16.42 16.64
CA PHE A 356 3.86 15.89 15.81
C PHE A 356 3.35 15.35 14.47
N PHE A 357 2.22 14.64 14.45
CA PHE A 357 1.64 14.12 13.20
C PHE A 357 1.16 15.23 12.26
N ASN A 358 0.44 16.25 12.77
CA ASN A 358 0.06 17.41 11.95
C ASN A 358 1.30 18.02 11.25
N LEU A 359 2.40 18.18 11.99
CA LEU A 359 3.66 18.75 11.48
C LEU A 359 4.44 17.80 10.54
N TYR A 360 4.40 16.49 10.79
CA TYR A 360 4.98 15.47 9.93
C TYR A 360 4.29 15.44 8.56
N GLU A 361 2.95 15.44 8.54
CA GLU A 361 2.15 15.43 7.31
C GLU A 361 2.33 16.74 6.53
N GLU A 362 2.30 17.89 7.20
CA GLU A 362 2.61 19.17 6.56
C GLU A 362 4.00 19.20 5.90
N SER A 363 4.97 18.52 6.50
CA SER A 363 6.36 18.50 6.04
C SER A 363 6.59 17.53 4.88
N LEU A 364 5.95 16.36 4.87
CA LEU A 364 5.87 15.54 3.64
C LEU A 364 5.31 16.34 2.44
N LEU A 365 4.42 17.30 2.72
CA LEU A 365 3.88 18.20 1.71
C LEU A 365 4.79 19.40 1.38
N THR A 366 5.76 19.78 2.21
CA THR A 366 6.71 20.88 1.93
C THR A 366 8.11 20.46 1.47
N LEU A 367 8.54 19.20 1.71
CA LEU A 367 9.87 18.71 1.36
C LEU A 367 10.20 19.00 -0.10
N SER A 368 11.41 19.53 -0.35
CA SER A 368 11.91 19.80 -1.71
C SER A 368 13.26 19.15 -2.05
N GLU A 369 13.90 18.51 -1.08
CA GLU A 369 15.10 17.69 -1.32
C GLU A 369 14.72 16.31 -1.86
N LEU A 370 15.14 16.05 -3.10
CA LEU A 370 14.94 14.80 -3.85
C LEU A 370 15.95 13.72 -3.41
N THR A 371 15.59 12.42 -3.48
CA THR A 371 16.60 11.34 -3.29
C THR A 371 17.66 11.35 -4.39
N LYS A 372 18.76 10.60 -4.21
CA LYS A 372 19.81 10.48 -5.23
C LYS A 372 19.23 10.00 -6.57
N HIS A 373 18.47 8.91 -6.55
CA HIS A 373 17.80 8.39 -7.74
C HIS A 373 16.79 9.37 -8.34
N GLN A 374 15.99 10.04 -7.51
CA GLN A 374 15.06 11.08 -7.99
C GLN A 374 15.78 12.27 -8.63
N LYS A 375 16.96 12.68 -8.15
CA LYS A 375 17.80 13.70 -8.78
C LYS A 375 18.33 13.24 -10.14
N GLU A 376 18.86 12.02 -10.21
CA GLU A 376 19.36 11.41 -11.45
C GLU A 376 18.25 11.29 -12.51
N LYS A 377 17.06 10.83 -12.10
CA LYS A 377 15.88 10.70 -12.97
C LYS A 377 15.30 12.05 -13.38
N LEU A 378 15.31 13.07 -12.50
CA LEU A 378 14.91 14.43 -12.86
C LEU A 378 15.85 15.02 -13.95
N CYS A 379 17.17 14.81 -13.84
CA CYS A 379 18.13 15.21 -14.86
C CYS A 379 17.88 14.50 -16.21
N GLU A 380 17.57 13.19 -16.18
CA GLU A 380 17.16 12.45 -17.38
C GLU A 380 15.90 13.06 -18.04
N MET A 381 14.89 13.42 -17.24
CA MET A 381 13.64 14.04 -17.70
C MET A 381 13.85 15.45 -18.27
N GLN A 382 14.74 16.28 -17.71
CA GLN A 382 14.94 17.69 -18.11
C GLN A 382 15.23 17.86 -19.61
N SER A 383 15.94 16.90 -20.22
CA SER A 383 16.26 16.84 -21.65
C SER A 383 15.05 16.87 -22.59
N SER A 384 13.88 16.46 -22.08
CA SER A 384 12.76 16.00 -22.89
C SER A 384 11.50 16.86 -22.74
N LYS A 385 10.68 16.87 -23.80
CA LYS A 385 9.38 17.57 -23.85
C LYS A 385 8.20 16.63 -23.62
N LYS A 386 8.27 15.38 -24.06
CA LYS A 386 7.28 14.34 -23.79
C LYS A 386 7.91 13.28 -22.91
N ILE A 387 7.35 13.02 -21.74
CA ILE A 387 7.90 12.07 -20.77
C ILE A 387 6.79 11.13 -20.28
N HIS A 388 7.10 9.84 -20.19
CA HIS A 388 6.32 8.84 -19.45
C HIS A 388 7.13 8.46 -18.21
N LEU A 389 6.60 8.75 -17.03
CA LEU A 389 7.18 8.42 -15.74
C LEU A 389 6.41 7.26 -15.10
N ALA A 390 6.93 6.04 -15.28
CA ALA A 390 6.38 4.84 -14.66
C ALA A 390 7.03 4.59 -13.29
N ALA A 391 6.25 4.20 -12.29
CA ALA A 391 6.76 3.81 -10.99
C ALA A 391 5.74 3.03 -10.17
N PRO A 392 6.16 2.20 -9.20
CA PRO A 392 5.26 1.69 -8.17
C PRO A 392 4.70 2.82 -7.28
N ALA A 393 3.73 2.47 -6.44
CA ALA A 393 3.18 3.36 -5.43
C ALA A 393 4.25 3.80 -4.40
N GLY A 394 4.18 5.07 -3.96
CA GLY A 394 5.11 5.61 -2.95
C GLY A 394 6.53 5.95 -3.44
N ALA A 395 6.81 5.88 -4.74
CA ALA A 395 8.10 6.26 -5.35
C ALA A 395 8.27 7.76 -5.68
N GLY A 396 7.17 8.54 -5.65
CA GLY A 396 7.20 10.00 -5.86
C GLY A 396 6.94 10.48 -7.30
N LYS A 397 6.12 9.78 -8.10
CA LYS A 397 5.71 10.22 -9.46
C LYS A 397 5.21 11.66 -9.48
N THR A 398 4.17 11.92 -8.69
CA THR A 398 3.49 13.20 -8.59
C THR A 398 4.35 14.26 -7.87
N PHE A 399 5.30 13.86 -7.02
CA PHE A 399 6.33 14.74 -6.45
C PHE A 399 7.23 15.36 -7.54
N LEU A 400 7.76 14.54 -8.46
CA LEU A 400 8.52 15.03 -9.62
C LEU A 400 7.66 15.93 -10.52
N ALA A 401 6.39 15.59 -10.72
CA ALA A 401 5.47 16.41 -11.50
C ALA A 401 5.22 17.79 -10.85
N ILE A 402 5.14 17.86 -9.52
CA ILE A 402 5.00 19.13 -8.79
C ILE A 402 6.29 19.97 -8.83
N HIS A 403 7.48 19.36 -8.87
CA HIS A 403 8.72 20.11 -9.16
C HIS A 403 8.62 20.83 -10.51
N PHE A 404 8.27 20.13 -11.60
CA PHE A 404 8.08 20.74 -12.91
C PHE A 404 6.97 21.81 -12.93
N LEU A 405 5.88 21.59 -12.21
CA LEU A 405 4.78 22.55 -12.07
C LEU A 405 5.23 23.85 -11.39
N VAL A 406 5.92 23.75 -10.24
CA VAL A 406 6.37 24.91 -9.46
C VAL A 406 7.39 25.74 -10.25
N ASP A 407 8.30 25.10 -10.99
CA ASP A 407 9.26 25.81 -11.85
C ASP A 407 8.57 26.57 -12.99
N VAL A 408 7.59 25.95 -13.66
CA VAL A 408 6.79 26.61 -14.71
C VAL A 408 5.97 27.78 -14.13
N LEU A 409 5.31 27.57 -12.98
CA LEU A 409 4.51 28.60 -12.32
C LEU A 409 5.33 29.78 -11.81
N ARG A 410 6.59 29.56 -11.39
CA ARG A 410 7.53 30.62 -10.99
C ARG A 410 8.08 31.41 -12.18
N ASN A 411 8.53 30.71 -13.21
CA ASN A 411 9.38 31.32 -14.25
C ASN A 411 8.58 31.90 -15.43
N ALA A 412 7.28 31.58 -15.56
CA ALA A 412 6.44 32.10 -16.64
C ALA A 412 5.10 32.63 -16.10
N SER A 413 4.98 33.96 -15.99
CA SER A 413 3.86 34.68 -15.38
C SER A 413 2.53 34.60 -16.15
N SER A 414 2.57 34.36 -17.47
CA SER A 414 1.38 34.30 -18.34
C SER A 414 1.02 32.88 -18.82
N VAL A 415 1.78 31.88 -18.42
CA VAL A 415 1.63 30.50 -18.90
C VAL A 415 0.61 29.73 -18.09
N ARG A 416 -0.32 29.06 -18.79
CA ARG A 416 -1.30 28.12 -18.21
C ARG A 416 -0.77 26.69 -18.18
N VAL A 417 -1.28 25.91 -17.22
CA VAL A 417 -0.95 24.50 -17.00
C VAL A 417 -2.25 23.69 -16.87
N ILE A 418 -2.26 22.46 -17.39
CA ILE A 418 -3.39 21.52 -17.20
C ILE A 418 -2.94 20.32 -16.35
N TYR A 419 -3.75 19.96 -15.36
CA TYR A 419 -3.71 18.68 -14.67
C TYR A 419 -4.92 17.84 -15.07
N ILE A 420 -4.67 16.63 -15.56
CA ILE A 420 -5.67 15.65 -16.00
C ILE A 420 -5.52 14.40 -15.15
N THR A 421 -6.61 13.86 -14.62
CA THR A 421 -6.59 12.65 -13.79
C THR A 421 -7.94 11.92 -13.85
N ARG A 422 -8.07 10.73 -13.26
CA ARG A 422 -9.33 9.99 -13.19
C ARG A 422 -10.33 10.61 -12.21
N SER A 423 -9.94 10.80 -10.94
CA SER A 423 -10.83 11.16 -9.83
C SER A 423 -10.76 12.64 -9.44
N LYS A 424 -11.81 13.18 -8.81
CA LYS A 424 -11.86 14.57 -8.31
C LYS A 424 -11.07 14.73 -7.01
N GLU A 425 -10.95 13.63 -6.28
CA GLU A 425 -10.30 13.48 -4.98
C GLU A 425 -8.79 13.67 -5.15
N LEU A 426 -8.22 13.06 -6.20
CA LEU A 426 -6.82 13.22 -6.60
C LEU A 426 -6.52 14.65 -7.11
N VAL A 427 -7.48 15.33 -7.75
CA VAL A 427 -7.36 16.78 -8.03
C VAL A 427 -7.19 17.58 -6.75
N TYR A 428 -7.98 17.32 -5.71
CA TYR A 428 -7.84 18.02 -4.42
C TYR A 428 -6.50 17.73 -3.75
N HIS A 429 -6.06 16.46 -3.70
CA HIS A 429 -4.76 16.09 -3.12
C HIS A 429 -3.58 16.75 -3.87
N PHE A 430 -3.62 16.76 -5.20
CA PHE A 430 -2.61 17.44 -6.03
C PHE A 430 -2.56 18.95 -5.75
N LEU A 431 -3.73 19.59 -5.61
CA LEU A 431 -3.83 21.02 -5.26
C LEU A 431 -3.29 21.29 -3.86
N GLN A 432 -3.63 20.48 -2.85
CA GLN A 432 -3.07 20.58 -1.50
C GLN A 432 -1.54 20.54 -1.53
N TRP A 433 -0.95 19.54 -2.19
CA TRP A 433 0.50 19.36 -2.26
C TRP A 433 1.18 20.53 -2.99
N MET A 434 0.60 21.02 -4.10
CA MET A 434 1.05 22.26 -4.74
C MET A 434 0.99 23.46 -3.79
N THR A 435 -0.10 23.66 -3.03
CA THR A 435 -0.21 24.82 -2.13
C THR A 435 0.85 24.80 -1.03
N MET A 436 1.21 23.63 -0.50
CA MET A 436 2.29 23.50 0.49
C MET A 436 3.65 23.79 -0.13
N ARG A 437 3.97 23.23 -1.30
CA ARG A 437 5.22 23.51 -2.02
C ARG A 437 5.35 25.00 -2.40
N LEU A 438 4.26 25.70 -2.72
CA LEU A 438 4.26 27.17 -2.88
C LEU A 438 4.43 27.90 -1.54
N ALA A 439 3.79 27.43 -0.46
CA ALA A 439 3.87 28.01 0.88
C ALA A 439 5.25 27.83 1.56
N ALA A 440 6.04 26.84 1.14
CA ALA A 440 7.44 26.66 1.54
C ALA A 440 8.37 27.71 0.88
N ILE A 441 8.05 28.13 -0.34
CA ILE A 441 8.89 29.03 -1.15
C ILE A 441 8.59 30.52 -0.89
N PHE A 442 7.34 30.88 -0.63
CA PHE A 442 6.94 32.29 -0.51
C PHE A 442 6.78 32.78 0.95
N PRO A 443 7.23 33.99 1.30
CA PRO A 443 7.05 34.56 2.64
C PRO A 443 5.58 34.67 3.04
N ARG A 444 5.24 34.35 4.31
CA ARG A 444 3.86 34.30 4.86
C ARG A 444 2.91 35.40 4.36
N LYS A 445 3.37 36.66 4.31
CA LYS A 445 2.59 37.83 3.85
C LYS A 445 2.14 37.78 2.36
N ARG A 446 2.70 36.90 1.53
CA ARG A 446 2.42 36.76 0.09
C ARG A 446 1.88 35.39 -0.33
N ILE A 447 1.84 34.39 0.55
CA ILE A 447 1.48 32.99 0.20
C ILE A 447 0.10 32.91 -0.47
N MET A 448 -0.95 33.47 0.15
CA MET A 448 -2.32 33.36 -0.38
C MET A 448 -2.46 33.98 -1.78
N ALA A 449 -1.89 35.18 -1.98
CA ALA A 449 -1.89 35.83 -3.30
C ALA A 449 -1.11 35.02 -4.35
N LYS A 450 -0.04 34.31 -3.94
CA LYS A 450 0.72 33.42 -4.85
C LYS A 450 0.03 32.09 -5.13
N ILE A 451 -0.80 31.59 -4.21
CA ILE A 451 -1.68 30.44 -4.48
C ILE A 451 -2.80 30.86 -5.44
N GLN A 452 -3.43 32.01 -5.23
CA GLN A 452 -4.47 32.54 -6.14
C GLN A 452 -3.91 32.82 -7.56
N ASP A 453 -2.70 33.34 -7.67
CA ASP A 453 -1.95 33.50 -8.94
C ASP A 453 -1.66 32.15 -9.64
N ALA A 454 -1.29 31.11 -8.89
CA ALA A 454 -1.11 29.76 -9.43
C ALA A 454 -2.45 29.14 -9.88
N PHE A 455 -3.46 29.22 -9.03
CA PHE A 455 -4.82 28.69 -9.25
C PHE A 455 -5.48 29.29 -10.50
N SER A 456 -5.39 30.62 -10.70
CA SER A 456 -5.96 31.29 -11.88
C SER A 456 -5.31 30.90 -13.22
N ARG A 457 -4.09 30.33 -13.18
CA ARG A 457 -3.37 29.83 -14.36
C ARG A 457 -3.51 28.31 -14.56
N MET A 458 -4.14 27.62 -13.62
CA MET A 458 -4.29 26.17 -13.63
C MET A 458 -5.68 25.77 -14.16
N ILE A 459 -5.70 24.75 -15.02
CA ILE A 459 -6.92 24.03 -15.41
C ILE A 459 -6.84 22.63 -14.81
N VAL A 460 -7.93 22.16 -14.22
CA VAL A 460 -8.09 20.77 -13.78
C VAL A 460 -9.19 20.10 -14.60
N VAL A 461 -8.95 18.86 -15.00
CA VAL A 461 -9.87 18.02 -15.78
C VAL A 461 -9.87 16.62 -15.17
N PHE A 462 -11.05 16.08 -14.93
CA PHE A 462 -11.23 14.72 -14.39
C PHE A 462 -12.39 14.01 -15.08
N GLU A 463 -12.48 12.69 -14.90
CA GLU A 463 -13.50 11.89 -15.57
C GLU A 463 -14.90 12.22 -15.07
N GLN A 464 -15.82 12.47 -16.00
CA GLN A 464 -17.25 12.57 -15.72
C GLN A 464 -18.02 11.88 -16.84
N ASP A 465 -18.88 10.93 -16.50
CA ASP A 465 -19.76 10.23 -17.45
C ASP A 465 -18.98 9.58 -18.64
N GLY A 466 -17.75 9.09 -18.36
CA GLY A 466 -16.82 8.53 -19.38
C GLY A 466 -16.08 9.58 -20.23
N ARG A 467 -16.08 10.86 -19.82
CA ARG A 467 -15.63 11.99 -20.65
C ARG A 467 -14.71 12.94 -19.89
N TYR A 468 -13.78 13.54 -20.63
CA TYR A 468 -12.78 14.50 -20.16
C TYR A 468 -12.99 15.88 -20.81
N SER A 469 -14.25 16.30 -20.98
CA SER A 469 -14.61 17.50 -21.76
C SER A 469 -14.90 18.77 -20.94
N LYS A 470 -15.08 18.65 -19.62
CA LYS A 470 -15.37 19.79 -18.73
C LYS A 470 -14.08 20.26 -18.06
N CYS A 471 -13.77 21.54 -18.21
CA CYS A 471 -12.61 22.18 -17.58
C CYS A 471 -13.04 22.90 -16.30
N TYR A 472 -12.18 22.88 -15.29
CA TYR A 472 -12.40 23.61 -14.04
C TYR A 472 -11.18 24.45 -13.69
N GLN A 473 -11.41 25.56 -13.00
CA GLN A 473 -10.39 26.35 -12.32
C GLN A 473 -10.55 26.13 -10.81
N PRO A 474 -9.47 25.89 -10.06
CA PRO A 474 -9.53 25.94 -8.61
C PRO A 474 -9.67 27.40 -8.14
N GLU A 475 -10.54 27.65 -7.17
CA GLU A 475 -10.63 28.92 -6.43
C GLU A 475 -10.60 28.64 -4.92
N ILE A 476 -10.20 29.63 -4.11
CA ILE A 476 -10.25 29.54 -2.64
C ILE A 476 -11.42 30.38 -2.15
N THR A 477 -12.39 29.74 -1.52
CA THR A 477 -13.56 30.43 -0.96
C THR A 477 -13.27 30.86 0.48
N GLU A 478 -13.49 32.15 0.76
CA GLU A 478 -13.03 32.87 1.97
C GLU A 478 -13.86 32.58 3.25
N ALA A 479 -14.56 31.44 3.30
CA ALA A 479 -15.34 30.99 4.46
C ALA A 479 -14.50 30.78 5.74
N THR A 480 -15.17 30.47 6.86
CA THR A 480 -14.56 30.24 8.18
C THR A 480 -13.40 29.24 8.13
N SER A 481 -13.59 28.14 7.41
CA SER A 481 -12.52 27.24 6.96
C SER A 481 -12.30 27.44 5.44
N ARG A 482 -11.07 27.71 5.03
CA ARG A 482 -10.72 27.91 3.61
C ARG A 482 -10.81 26.59 2.84
N PHE A 483 -11.80 26.49 1.97
CA PHE A 483 -11.99 25.35 1.08
C PHE A 483 -11.60 25.68 -0.36
N ILE A 484 -11.27 24.63 -1.11
CA ILE A 484 -10.95 24.63 -2.53
C ILE A 484 -12.25 24.34 -3.30
N GLU A 485 -12.67 25.27 -4.13
CA GLU A 485 -13.83 25.13 -5.00
C GLU A 485 -13.37 24.88 -6.45
N LEU A 486 -14.03 23.96 -7.17
CA LEU A 486 -13.73 23.67 -8.58
C LEU A 486 -14.79 24.32 -9.46
N LYS A 487 -14.48 25.51 -9.95
CA LYS A 487 -15.39 26.35 -10.74
C LYS A 487 -15.31 25.99 -12.21
N ALA A 488 -16.45 25.73 -12.84
CA ALA A 488 -16.49 25.37 -14.26
C ALA A 488 -15.95 26.53 -15.13
N LEU A 489 -15.16 26.17 -16.15
CA LEU A 489 -14.63 27.08 -17.16
C LEU A 489 -15.32 26.86 -18.51
N GLU A 490 -15.34 27.92 -19.32
CA GLU A 490 -15.58 27.82 -20.76
C GLU A 490 -14.59 26.85 -21.44
N PRO A 491 -14.98 26.15 -22.52
CA PRO A 491 -14.10 25.23 -23.23
C PRO A 491 -12.79 25.88 -23.71
N VAL A 492 -11.68 25.15 -23.52
CA VAL A 492 -10.35 25.54 -24.01
C VAL A 492 -10.39 25.88 -25.50
N LYS A 493 -9.78 27.01 -25.88
CA LYS A 493 -9.79 27.47 -27.28
C LYS A 493 -8.89 26.58 -28.12
N ALA A 494 -9.35 26.19 -29.31
CA ALA A 494 -8.69 25.19 -30.18
C ALA A 494 -7.27 25.55 -30.71
N ARG A 495 -6.65 26.64 -30.26
CA ARG A 495 -5.26 27.04 -30.54
C ARG A 495 -4.54 27.59 -29.29
N GLU A 496 -5.10 27.37 -28.10
CA GLU A 496 -4.50 27.78 -26.83
C GLU A 496 -3.27 26.91 -26.53
N LYS A 497 -2.18 27.53 -26.04
CA LYS A 497 -0.91 26.85 -25.79
C LYS A 497 -0.64 26.75 -24.30
N PHE A 498 -0.21 25.57 -23.86
CA PHE A 498 0.06 25.27 -22.45
C PHE A 498 1.56 25.11 -22.21
N GLY A 499 2.05 25.54 -21.05
CA GLY A 499 3.46 25.30 -20.68
C GLY A 499 3.70 23.85 -20.28
N LEU A 500 2.74 23.29 -19.54
CA LEU A 500 2.80 21.95 -19.01
C LEU A 500 1.40 21.32 -19.09
N VAL A 501 1.37 20.03 -19.45
CA VAL A 501 0.22 19.14 -19.24
C VAL A 501 0.71 17.94 -18.45
N ILE A 502 0.00 17.62 -17.36
CA ILE A 502 0.23 16.45 -16.52
C ILE A 502 -0.99 15.54 -16.68
N VAL A 503 -0.77 14.26 -16.93
CA VAL A 503 -1.79 13.22 -16.94
C VAL A 503 -1.42 12.20 -15.86
N ASP A 504 -2.12 12.25 -14.73
CA ASP A 504 -1.85 11.44 -13.54
C ASP A 504 -2.69 10.15 -13.51
N GLU A 505 -2.19 9.13 -12.82
CA GLU A 505 -2.73 7.74 -12.79
C GLU A 505 -3.22 7.26 -14.18
N CYS A 506 -2.45 7.57 -15.22
CA CYS A 506 -2.92 7.56 -16.62
C CYS A 506 -3.24 6.16 -17.16
N HIS A 507 -2.73 5.13 -16.48
CA HIS A 507 -3.02 3.71 -16.69
C HIS A 507 -4.49 3.32 -16.42
N ASN A 508 -5.26 4.18 -15.75
CA ASN A 508 -6.71 4.03 -15.53
C ASN A 508 -7.55 5.05 -16.34
N ILE A 509 -6.94 5.72 -17.33
CA ILE A 509 -7.57 6.72 -18.21
C ILE A 509 -7.76 6.19 -19.64
N PHE A 510 -6.79 5.46 -20.19
CA PHE A 510 -6.83 5.00 -21.59
C PHE A 510 -7.53 3.63 -21.73
N ARG A 511 -8.85 3.69 -21.93
CA ARG A 511 -9.80 2.56 -22.07
C ARG A 511 -10.81 2.76 -23.23
N PRO A 512 -11.38 1.69 -23.84
CA PRO A 512 -12.17 1.82 -25.07
C PRO A 512 -13.46 2.66 -24.96
N ASP A 513 -14.00 2.85 -23.76
CA ASP A 513 -15.26 3.55 -23.50
C ASP A 513 -15.12 5.08 -23.27
N VAL A 514 -13.89 5.61 -23.34
CA VAL A 514 -13.57 7.04 -23.08
C VAL A 514 -13.25 7.80 -24.38
N SER A 515 -13.70 9.06 -24.48
CA SER A 515 -13.37 9.97 -25.59
C SER A 515 -12.07 10.75 -25.35
N TYR A 516 -11.20 10.77 -26.37
CA TYR A 516 -9.85 11.34 -26.31
C TYR A 516 -9.68 12.71 -26.97
N ASP A 517 -10.68 13.19 -27.72
CA ASP A 517 -10.64 14.40 -28.53
C ASP A 517 -10.12 15.63 -27.77
N PHE A 518 -10.47 15.77 -26.49
CA PHE A 518 -9.97 16.83 -25.64
C PHE A 518 -8.49 16.64 -25.29
N MET A 519 -8.12 15.44 -24.83
CA MET A 519 -6.75 15.08 -24.47
C MET A 519 -5.78 15.22 -25.65
N GLU A 520 -6.19 14.78 -26.85
CA GLU A 520 -5.39 14.96 -28.07
C GLU A 520 -5.10 16.44 -28.34
N ARG A 521 -6.13 17.30 -28.35
CA ARG A 521 -5.98 18.73 -28.61
C ARG A 521 -5.02 19.41 -27.61
N VAL A 522 -5.13 19.12 -26.32
CA VAL A 522 -4.27 19.78 -25.30
C VAL A 522 -2.85 19.20 -25.25
N CYS A 523 -2.69 17.88 -25.39
CA CYS A 523 -1.38 17.23 -25.39
C CYS A 523 -0.56 17.49 -26.66
N LEU A 524 -1.20 17.87 -27.77
CA LEU A 524 -0.51 18.36 -28.98
C LEU A 524 -0.16 19.87 -28.90
N CYS A 525 -0.80 20.64 -28.02
CA CYS A 525 -0.61 22.10 -27.89
C CYS A 525 0.22 22.53 -26.64
N CYS A 526 0.85 21.59 -25.93
CA CYS A 526 1.70 21.87 -24.78
C CYS A 526 3.19 21.98 -25.11
N GLN A 527 3.95 22.76 -24.33
CA GLN A 527 5.42 22.80 -24.43
C GLN A 527 6.10 21.58 -23.78
N ARG A 528 5.52 21.06 -22.69
CA ARG A 528 5.91 19.82 -22.01
C ARG A 528 4.69 18.98 -21.61
N LEU A 529 4.80 17.67 -21.75
CA LEU A 529 3.81 16.65 -21.39
C LEU A 529 4.45 15.62 -20.44
N LEU A 530 3.79 15.37 -19.30
CA LEU A 530 4.12 14.30 -18.36
C LEU A 530 2.95 13.31 -18.27
N LEU A 531 3.20 12.02 -18.52
CA LEU A 531 2.28 10.93 -18.18
C LEU A 531 2.82 10.21 -16.94
N LEU A 532 1.99 9.92 -15.94
CA LEU A 532 2.38 9.26 -14.69
C LEU A 532 1.61 7.93 -14.53
N SER A 533 2.32 6.80 -14.40
CA SER A 533 1.70 5.47 -14.46
C SER A 533 2.23 4.49 -13.42
N ASP A 534 1.43 3.44 -13.17
CA ASP A 534 1.78 2.28 -12.35
C ASP A 534 1.10 1.06 -12.97
N ALA A 535 1.89 0.10 -13.47
CA ALA A 535 1.32 -1.10 -14.08
C ALA A 535 0.51 -1.94 -13.08
N SER A 536 0.94 -2.00 -11.82
CA SER A 536 0.36 -2.87 -10.81
C SER A 536 -0.97 -2.37 -10.25
N GLN A 537 -1.25 -1.07 -10.35
CA GLN A 537 -2.54 -0.47 -9.96
C GLN A 537 -3.63 -0.60 -11.04
N SER A 538 -3.30 -0.99 -12.28
CA SER A 538 -4.29 -1.16 -13.34
C SER A 538 -5.07 -2.46 -13.20
N ALA A 539 -6.37 -2.40 -13.47
CA ALA A 539 -7.27 -3.55 -13.58
C ALA A 539 -7.52 -4.00 -15.04
N ALA A 540 -6.87 -3.34 -16.02
CA ALA A 540 -6.99 -3.68 -17.43
C ALA A 540 -6.04 -4.82 -17.83
N ALA A 541 -6.45 -5.66 -18.78
CA ALA A 541 -5.62 -6.74 -19.31
C ALA A 541 -4.37 -6.22 -20.03
N MET A 542 -4.47 -5.15 -20.81
CA MET A 542 -3.34 -4.43 -21.41
C MET A 542 -3.58 -2.91 -21.38
N GLN A 543 -2.50 -2.13 -21.36
CA GLN A 543 -2.57 -0.66 -21.35
C GLN A 543 -2.21 -0.10 -22.73
N HIS A 544 -3.20 0.39 -23.48
CA HIS A 544 -2.98 0.95 -24.81
C HIS A 544 -2.99 2.49 -24.78
N TYR A 545 -1.80 3.08 -24.75
CA TYR A 545 -1.62 4.53 -24.84
C TYR A 545 -1.72 5.02 -26.30
N PRO A 546 -2.60 6.00 -26.63
CA PRO A 546 -2.72 6.53 -27.98
C PRO A 546 -1.39 7.03 -28.57
N PHE A 547 -1.11 6.66 -29.83
CA PHE A 547 0.16 6.91 -30.51
C PHE A 547 0.58 8.39 -30.54
N TYR A 548 -0.36 9.33 -30.64
CA TYR A 548 -0.04 10.76 -30.61
C TYR A 548 0.55 11.22 -29.27
N LEU A 549 0.33 10.50 -28.16
CA LEU A 549 0.99 10.72 -26.88
C LEU A 549 2.41 10.13 -26.90
N THR A 550 2.52 8.83 -27.16
CA THR A 550 3.77 8.05 -27.06
C THR A 550 4.79 8.34 -28.16
N TYR A 551 4.39 8.89 -29.31
CA TYR A 551 5.32 9.24 -30.37
C TYR A 551 6.40 10.22 -29.90
N ARG A 552 7.67 9.77 -29.94
CA ARG A 552 8.88 10.43 -29.41
C ARG A 552 8.78 10.80 -27.91
N MET A 553 8.10 9.99 -27.13
CA MET A 553 8.05 10.11 -25.67
C MET A 553 9.27 9.45 -25.03
N LYS A 554 9.89 10.12 -24.07
CA LYS A 554 11.00 9.58 -23.26
C LYS A 554 10.41 8.80 -22.09
N HIS A 555 10.64 7.49 -22.07
CA HIS A 555 10.28 6.64 -20.93
C HIS A 555 11.34 6.76 -19.83
N VAL A 556 10.88 6.86 -18.57
CA VAL A 556 11.70 7.02 -17.35
C VAL A 556 11.02 6.22 -16.24
N ASN A 557 11.78 5.36 -15.55
CA ASN A 557 11.27 4.53 -14.46
C ASN A 557 11.86 4.98 -13.11
N LEU A 558 11.03 5.09 -12.07
CA LEU A 558 11.49 5.18 -10.68
C LEU A 558 11.39 3.80 -10.02
N THR A 559 12.45 3.40 -9.31
CA THR A 559 12.59 2.06 -8.72
C THR A 559 12.85 2.09 -7.21
N GLU A 560 12.99 3.28 -6.62
CA GLU A 560 13.04 3.48 -5.17
C GLU A 560 11.65 3.85 -4.63
N ILE A 561 11.10 3.04 -3.71
CA ILE A 561 9.94 3.42 -2.91
C ILE A 561 10.46 4.13 -1.67
N VAL A 562 10.11 5.42 -1.54
CA VAL A 562 10.67 6.32 -0.53
C VAL A 562 9.75 6.51 0.67
N ARG A 563 8.44 6.29 0.47
CA ARG A 563 7.36 6.70 1.39
C ARG A 563 6.92 5.62 2.38
N SER A 564 6.47 4.47 1.89
CA SER A 564 5.91 3.40 2.73
C SER A 564 7.00 2.62 3.46
N THR A 565 6.66 2.03 4.60
CA THR A 565 7.55 1.11 5.31
C THR A 565 7.85 -0.14 4.49
N LYS A 566 9.02 -0.76 4.70
CA LYS A 566 9.44 -1.96 3.97
C LYS A 566 8.39 -3.07 4.07
N ARG A 567 7.83 -3.31 5.26
CA ARG A 567 6.77 -4.32 5.47
C ARG A 567 5.52 -4.06 4.61
N ILE A 568 5.10 -2.81 4.41
CA ILE A 568 3.99 -2.48 3.49
C ILE A 568 4.36 -2.83 2.05
N VAL A 569 5.59 -2.55 1.62
CA VAL A 569 6.04 -2.89 0.26
C VAL A 569 6.13 -4.41 0.08
N SER A 570 6.75 -5.15 1.01
CA SER A 570 6.85 -6.61 0.98
C SER A 570 5.48 -7.31 1.06
N GLY A 571 4.54 -6.77 1.85
CA GLY A 571 3.16 -7.26 1.89
C GLY A 571 2.40 -7.01 0.58
N ALA A 572 2.58 -5.83 -0.03
CA ALA A 572 1.98 -5.50 -1.32
C ALA A 572 2.59 -6.30 -2.49
N ALA A 573 3.85 -6.73 -2.39
CA ALA A 573 4.56 -7.46 -3.43
C ALA A 573 3.87 -8.79 -3.84
N ALA A 574 3.08 -9.39 -2.92
CA ALA A 574 2.21 -10.53 -3.20
C ALA A 574 1.13 -10.27 -4.28
N PHE A 575 0.79 -9.01 -4.54
CA PHE A 575 -0.23 -8.59 -5.52
C PHE A 575 0.35 -7.69 -6.64
N GLN A 576 1.64 -7.37 -6.55
CA GLN A 576 2.35 -6.55 -7.52
C GLN A 576 2.62 -7.35 -8.79
N LEU A 577 2.44 -6.73 -9.96
CA LEU A 577 2.88 -7.29 -11.22
C LEU A 577 4.42 -7.23 -11.32
N GLY A 578 5.01 -8.30 -11.84
CA GLY A 578 6.38 -8.21 -12.34
C GLY A 578 6.45 -7.22 -13.49
N THR A 579 7.54 -6.48 -13.59
CA THR A 579 7.89 -5.79 -14.84
C THR A 579 8.01 -6.84 -15.95
N ASP A 580 7.47 -6.53 -17.13
CA ASP A 580 7.32 -7.49 -18.23
C ASP A 580 8.60 -8.27 -18.54
N SER A 581 8.49 -9.54 -18.92
CA SER A 581 9.64 -10.44 -19.05
C SER A 581 10.70 -9.99 -20.05
N GLN A 582 10.36 -9.10 -20.99
CA GLN A 582 11.30 -8.44 -21.90
C GLN A 582 12.25 -7.45 -21.21
N ALA A 583 11.92 -6.98 -20.00
CA ALA A 583 12.74 -6.11 -19.19
C ALA A 583 13.69 -6.86 -18.24
N ALA A 584 13.81 -8.20 -18.34
CA ALA A 584 14.60 -9.02 -17.41
C ALA A 584 16.06 -8.57 -17.24
N ASP A 585 16.71 -8.10 -18.31
CA ASP A 585 18.10 -7.58 -18.26
C ASP A 585 18.22 -6.23 -17.54
N THR A 586 17.10 -5.58 -17.24
CA THR A 586 17.01 -4.41 -16.35
C THR A 586 15.87 -4.57 -15.34
N ALA A 587 15.73 -5.77 -14.77
CA ALA A 587 14.88 -6.05 -13.61
C ALA A 587 15.42 -5.32 -12.35
N ALA A 588 15.29 -3.99 -12.36
CA ALA A 588 15.78 -3.11 -11.33
C ALA A 588 14.95 -3.32 -10.06
N VAL A 589 15.55 -4.07 -9.12
CA VAL A 589 14.98 -4.43 -7.82
C VAL A 589 14.31 -3.21 -7.20
N VAL A 590 13.03 -3.34 -6.88
CA VAL A 590 12.24 -2.25 -6.27
C VAL A 590 12.73 -2.07 -4.84
N ASN A 591 13.56 -1.05 -4.63
CA ASN A 591 14.20 -0.85 -3.34
C ASN A 591 13.30 0.00 -2.44
N SER A 592 12.87 -0.54 -1.31
CA SER A 592 12.21 0.25 -0.28
C SER A 592 13.26 0.93 0.61
N LEU A 593 13.39 2.25 0.48
CA LEU A 593 14.27 3.06 1.33
C LEU A 593 13.63 3.41 2.69
N GLY A 594 12.32 3.16 2.86
CA GLY A 594 11.60 3.39 4.12
C GLY A 594 12.14 2.57 5.30
N THR A 595 11.69 2.92 6.51
CA THR A 595 11.94 2.13 7.72
C THR A 595 11.25 0.77 7.64
N ASP A 596 11.66 -0.20 8.47
CA ASP A 596 11.08 -1.55 8.49
C ASP A 596 9.55 -1.51 8.73
N GLY A 597 9.11 -0.64 9.65
CA GLY A 597 7.71 -0.45 10.02
C GLY A 597 7.12 -1.56 10.88
N LEU A 598 5.79 -1.51 11.04
CA LEU A 598 5.01 -2.52 11.75
C LEU A 598 4.56 -3.65 10.81
N PRO A 599 4.34 -4.88 11.32
CA PRO A 599 3.69 -5.95 10.58
C PRO A 599 2.28 -5.56 10.12
N LEU A 600 1.87 -6.07 8.97
CA LEU A 600 0.53 -5.84 8.43
C LEU A 600 -0.46 -6.72 9.19
N LYS A 601 -1.44 -6.09 9.84
CA LYS A 601 -2.40 -6.82 10.68
C LYS A 601 -3.49 -7.46 9.82
N THR A 602 -3.89 -8.69 10.13
CA THR A 602 -4.94 -9.39 9.40
C THR A 602 -6.03 -9.92 10.34
N TYR A 603 -7.27 -9.86 9.85
CA TYR A 603 -8.49 -10.36 10.48
C TYR A 603 -9.32 -11.12 9.45
N ILE A 604 -8.86 -12.32 9.08
CA ILE A 604 -9.57 -13.24 8.17
C ILE A 604 -10.51 -14.11 9.00
N PHE A 605 -11.81 -13.81 8.92
CA PHE A 605 -12.84 -14.47 9.73
C PHE A 605 -13.65 -15.51 8.93
N ARG A 606 -14.15 -16.57 9.57
CA ARG A 606 -14.92 -17.60 8.86
C ARG A 606 -16.27 -17.06 8.37
N LYS A 607 -16.55 -17.24 7.08
CA LYS A 607 -17.86 -17.05 6.47
C LYS A 607 -18.76 -18.23 6.85
N ALA A 608 -19.45 -18.12 7.98
CA ALA A 608 -20.55 -19.03 8.32
C ALA A 608 -21.74 -18.81 7.36
N ALA A 609 -22.78 -19.65 7.47
CA ALA A 609 -24.06 -19.47 6.76
C ALA A 609 -24.87 -18.29 7.34
N LEU A 610 -24.29 -17.09 7.27
CA LEU A 610 -24.84 -15.82 7.74
C LEU A 610 -25.73 -15.20 6.66
N SER A 611 -26.77 -14.48 7.07
CA SER A 611 -27.43 -13.52 6.17
C SER A 611 -26.53 -12.32 5.87
N ASP A 612 -26.81 -11.58 4.79
CA ASP A 612 -26.11 -10.33 4.45
C ASP A 612 -25.97 -9.39 5.66
N ASN A 613 -27.06 -9.15 6.39
CA ASN A 613 -27.09 -8.26 7.55
C ASN A 613 -26.18 -8.74 8.69
N GLU A 614 -26.02 -10.05 8.87
CA GLU A 614 -25.09 -10.63 9.85
C GLU A 614 -23.64 -10.61 9.35
N LEU A 615 -23.41 -10.76 8.04
CA LEU A 615 -22.09 -10.62 7.42
C LEU A 615 -21.57 -9.18 7.55
N PHE A 616 -22.39 -8.16 7.27
CA PHE A 616 -21.99 -6.75 7.41
C PHE A 616 -21.81 -6.32 8.88
N LYS A 617 -22.60 -6.88 9.81
CA LYS A 617 -22.30 -6.78 11.26
C LYS A 617 -21.00 -7.49 11.64
N LYS A 618 -20.69 -8.64 11.03
CA LYS A 618 -19.42 -9.34 11.27
C LYS A 618 -18.24 -8.49 10.77
N TYR A 619 -18.30 -7.92 9.55
CA TYR A 619 -17.28 -6.96 9.08
C TYR A 619 -17.14 -5.76 10.01
N ALA A 620 -18.23 -5.07 10.38
CA ALA A 620 -18.20 -3.90 11.26
C ALA A 620 -17.43 -4.19 12.57
N LYS A 621 -17.72 -5.32 13.22
CA LYS A 621 -16.99 -5.79 14.41
C LYS A 621 -15.47 -5.92 14.16
N TYR A 622 -15.01 -6.56 13.09
CA TYR A 622 -13.55 -6.71 12.84
C TYR A 622 -12.90 -5.41 12.35
N VAL A 623 -13.64 -4.52 11.67
CA VAL A 623 -13.16 -3.16 11.36
C VAL A 623 -12.98 -2.34 12.64
N VAL A 624 -13.91 -2.45 13.60
CA VAL A 624 -13.73 -1.83 14.92
C VAL A 624 -12.57 -2.47 15.69
N GLN A 625 -12.38 -3.79 15.64
CA GLN A 625 -11.18 -4.43 16.22
C GLN A 625 -9.88 -3.95 15.56
N ALA A 626 -9.88 -3.71 14.25
CA ALA A 626 -8.76 -3.08 13.55
C ALA A 626 -8.50 -1.66 14.07
N VAL A 627 -9.54 -0.83 14.24
CA VAL A 627 -9.39 0.51 14.85
C VAL A 627 -8.90 0.41 16.31
N CYS A 628 -9.39 -0.53 17.12
CA CYS A 628 -8.89 -0.78 18.48
C CYS A 628 -7.38 -1.12 18.48
N HIS A 629 -6.94 -1.98 17.55
CA HIS A 629 -5.52 -2.28 17.38
C HIS A 629 -4.71 -1.03 17.04
N VAL A 630 -5.19 -0.16 16.13
CA VAL A 630 -4.54 1.13 15.84
C VAL A 630 -4.45 2.03 17.08
N VAL A 631 -5.48 2.06 17.94
CA VAL A 631 -5.45 2.83 19.21
C VAL A 631 -4.41 2.28 20.19
N GLN A 632 -4.33 0.95 20.33
CA GLN A 632 -3.37 0.28 21.23
C GLN A 632 -1.92 0.39 20.70
N THR A 633 -1.74 0.35 19.39
CA THR A 633 -0.45 0.48 18.70
C THR A 633 0.06 1.93 18.70
N PHE A 634 -0.83 2.92 18.58
CA PHE A 634 -0.50 4.34 18.50
C PHE A 634 -1.25 5.16 19.57
N PRO A 635 -0.96 4.96 20.87
CA PRO A 635 -1.64 5.66 21.95
C PRO A 635 -1.39 7.17 21.87
N GLY A 636 -2.47 7.95 22.06
CA GLY A 636 -2.41 9.41 22.04
C GLY A 636 -2.53 10.07 20.66
N ILE A 637 -2.84 9.32 19.59
CA ILE A 637 -3.03 9.86 18.24
C ILE A 637 -4.52 10.09 17.89
N HIS A 638 -4.80 11.33 17.49
CA HIS A 638 -6.06 11.75 16.87
C HIS A 638 -6.07 11.32 15.39
N PHE A 639 -7.06 10.51 14.99
CA PHE A 639 -7.16 9.87 13.68
C PHE A 639 -7.86 10.74 12.61
N HIS A 640 -8.27 11.96 12.95
CA HIS A 640 -8.88 12.93 12.03
C HIS A 640 -8.05 13.07 10.73
N ARG A 641 -8.58 12.53 9.63
CA ARG A 641 -7.99 12.44 8.28
C ARG A 641 -6.67 11.64 8.21
N ARG A 642 -6.48 10.64 9.09
CA ARG A 642 -5.27 9.78 9.17
C ARG A 642 -5.52 8.30 9.00
N LEU A 643 -6.77 7.86 9.08
CA LEU A 643 -7.18 6.48 8.92
C LEU A 643 -8.25 6.42 7.83
N ALA A 644 -8.00 5.58 6.82
CA ALA A 644 -8.95 5.28 5.75
C ALA A 644 -9.42 3.83 5.83
N ILE A 645 -10.72 3.62 5.65
CA ILE A 645 -11.39 2.32 5.59
C ILE A 645 -11.86 2.16 4.15
N LEU A 646 -11.23 1.24 3.41
CA LEU A 646 -11.39 1.09 1.96
C LEU A 646 -12.19 -0.17 1.62
N VAL A 647 -13.28 0.00 0.88
CA VAL A 647 -14.21 -1.07 0.48
C VAL A 647 -14.24 -1.29 -1.05
N PRO A 648 -14.78 -2.41 -1.58
CA PRO A 648 -14.67 -2.73 -3.00
C PRO A 648 -15.49 -1.83 -3.94
N ASN A 649 -16.64 -1.33 -3.48
CA ASN A 649 -17.63 -0.57 -4.26
C ASN A 649 -18.71 0.05 -3.35
N ASP A 650 -19.58 0.88 -3.93
CA ASP A 650 -20.63 1.64 -3.23
C ASP A 650 -21.72 0.75 -2.60
N VAL A 651 -21.97 -0.44 -3.17
CA VAL A 651 -22.94 -1.41 -2.63
C VAL A 651 -22.41 -2.03 -1.33
N PHE A 652 -21.11 -2.26 -1.24
CA PHE A 652 -20.46 -2.69 0.01
C PHE A 652 -20.37 -1.53 1.01
N LEU A 653 -20.05 -0.32 0.53
CA LEU A 653 -19.99 0.90 1.35
C LEU A 653 -21.31 1.13 2.08
N SER A 654 -22.40 1.25 1.34
CA SER A 654 -23.76 1.51 1.87
C SER A 654 -24.28 0.40 2.79
N LYS A 655 -23.91 -0.87 2.57
CA LYS A 655 -24.26 -1.97 3.48
C LYS A 655 -23.45 -1.99 4.78
N LEU A 656 -22.19 -1.54 4.75
CA LEU A 656 -21.31 -1.49 5.93
C LEU A 656 -21.48 -0.21 6.76
N GLU A 657 -21.86 0.91 6.15
CA GLU A 657 -21.89 2.23 6.79
C GLU A 657 -22.67 2.26 8.12
N ALA A 658 -23.90 1.77 8.11
CA ALA A 658 -24.79 1.80 9.27
C ALA A 658 -24.29 0.94 10.46
N PRO A 659 -23.98 -0.38 10.29
CA PRO A 659 -23.43 -1.17 11.39
C PRO A 659 -22.04 -0.70 11.84
N LEU A 660 -21.22 -0.15 10.95
CA LEU A 660 -19.92 0.42 11.31
C LEU A 660 -20.06 1.69 12.17
N LYS A 661 -21.01 2.58 11.85
CA LYS A 661 -21.31 3.77 12.68
C LYS A 661 -21.83 3.38 14.07
N ASP A 662 -22.71 2.38 14.15
CA ASP A 662 -23.21 1.84 15.44
C ASP A 662 -22.06 1.29 16.29
N ASP A 663 -21.29 0.32 15.77
CA ASP A 663 -20.18 -0.29 16.51
C ASP A 663 -19.09 0.75 16.88
N LEU A 664 -18.71 1.68 15.99
CA LEU A 664 -17.73 2.73 16.32
C LEU A 664 -18.20 3.60 17.49
N SER A 665 -19.47 4.02 17.49
CA SER A 665 -20.04 4.83 18.57
C SER A 665 -20.11 4.08 19.90
N ARG A 666 -20.38 2.77 19.83
CA ARG A 666 -20.53 1.87 20.99
C ARG A 666 -19.19 1.52 21.64
N TRP A 667 -18.16 1.24 20.84
CA TRP A 667 -16.82 0.87 21.32
C TRP A 667 -15.97 2.09 21.67
N PHE A 668 -16.21 3.25 21.06
CA PHE A 668 -15.48 4.49 21.35
C PHE A 668 -16.36 5.64 21.84
N PRO A 669 -17.16 5.48 22.92
CA PRO A 669 -18.09 6.51 23.40
C PRO A 669 -17.42 7.80 23.92
N ARG A 670 -16.09 7.86 23.91
CA ARG A 670 -15.26 9.02 24.28
C ARG A 670 -14.59 9.72 23.07
N ARG A 671 -14.71 9.18 21.84
CA ARG A 671 -14.14 9.74 20.60
C ARG A 671 -15.26 9.86 19.55
N HIS A 672 -15.56 11.06 19.04
CA HIS A 672 -16.64 11.20 18.07
C HIS A 672 -16.14 10.93 16.65
N PHE A 673 -16.17 9.66 16.23
CA PHE A 673 -15.79 9.27 14.88
C PHE A 673 -16.88 9.60 13.85
N GLN A 674 -16.55 10.47 12.90
CA GLN A 674 -17.37 10.79 11.74
C GLN A 674 -16.79 10.07 10.52
N LEU A 675 -17.59 9.28 9.82
CA LEU A 675 -17.19 8.70 8.53
C LEU A 675 -17.41 9.74 7.42
N VAL A 676 -16.38 10.00 6.60
CA VAL A 676 -16.41 10.95 5.47
C VAL A 676 -15.75 10.35 4.22
N SER A 677 -16.11 10.84 3.03
CA SER A 677 -15.42 10.52 1.78
C SER A 677 -14.03 11.17 1.69
N PHE A 678 -13.18 10.68 0.78
CA PHE A 678 -11.95 11.39 0.39
C PHE A 678 -12.24 12.80 -0.12
N GLN A 679 -13.35 12.99 -0.84
CA GLN A 679 -13.74 14.30 -1.37
C GLN A 679 -13.96 15.33 -0.26
N GLU A 680 -14.69 14.95 0.79
CA GLU A 680 -14.96 15.79 1.97
C GLU A 680 -13.73 15.97 2.86
N SER A 681 -12.82 14.99 2.86
CA SER A 681 -11.54 15.08 3.58
C SER A 681 -10.57 16.07 2.90
N LEU A 682 -10.49 16.04 1.56
CA LEU A 682 -9.45 16.73 0.78
C LEU A 682 -9.86 18.10 0.25
N CYS A 683 -11.14 18.47 0.22
CA CYS A 683 -11.60 19.77 -0.30
C CYS A 683 -11.16 21.00 0.52
N PHE A 684 -10.48 20.80 1.65
CA PHE A 684 -9.92 21.87 2.49
C PHE A 684 -8.47 22.20 2.12
N LEU A 685 -8.03 23.45 2.34
CA LEU A 685 -6.59 23.73 2.39
C LEU A 685 -5.92 22.98 3.57
N PRO A 686 -4.63 22.63 3.48
CA PRO A 686 -3.86 22.09 4.61
C PRO A 686 -3.88 23.02 5.83
N GLU A 687 -3.76 22.45 7.04
CA GLU A 687 -4.06 23.12 8.30
C GLU A 687 -3.31 24.45 8.50
N ARG A 688 -1.98 24.48 8.30
CA ARG A 688 -1.11 25.67 8.22
C ARG A 688 -1.59 26.81 7.32
N LEU A 689 -2.47 26.54 6.36
CA LEU A 689 -3.00 27.51 5.40
C LEU A 689 -4.46 27.89 5.66
N GLN A 690 -5.15 27.23 6.59
CA GLN A 690 -6.51 27.61 7.02
C GLN A 690 -6.50 28.90 7.88
N ARG A 691 -7.68 29.43 8.16
CA ARG A 691 -7.89 30.37 9.27
C ARG A 691 -8.17 29.53 10.52
N SER A 692 -7.60 29.89 11.67
CA SER A 692 -7.66 29.10 12.90
C SER A 692 -9.11 28.81 13.33
N SER A 693 -9.62 27.63 12.99
CA SER A 693 -10.97 27.18 13.36
C SER A 693 -10.95 26.63 14.78
N SER A 694 -11.44 27.41 15.73
CA SER A 694 -11.67 26.98 17.13
C SER A 694 -12.88 26.04 17.27
N HIS A 695 -13.10 25.16 16.29
CA HIS A 695 -14.25 24.26 16.20
C HIS A 695 -13.81 22.81 16.33
N ASP A 696 -14.33 22.17 17.37
CA ASP A 696 -14.38 20.73 17.60
C ASP A 696 -13.08 19.93 17.44
N LEU A 697 -12.15 20.19 18.37
CA LEU A 697 -11.12 19.25 18.87
C LEU A 697 -11.73 17.98 19.54
N ARG A 698 -12.88 17.51 19.04
CA ARG A 698 -13.66 16.37 19.51
C ARG A 698 -14.16 15.48 18.37
N GLU A 699 -14.22 16.00 17.13
CA GLU A 699 -14.70 15.27 15.96
C GLU A 699 -13.53 14.69 15.15
N GLU A 700 -13.57 13.38 14.94
CA GLU A 700 -12.51 12.60 14.29
C GLU A 700 -13.00 12.04 12.96
N ARG A 701 -12.61 12.70 11.87
CA ARG A 701 -12.99 12.29 10.51
C ARG A 701 -12.18 11.08 10.09
N LEU A 702 -12.78 9.90 10.09
CA LEU A 702 -12.23 8.70 9.46
C LEU A 702 -12.65 8.72 7.99
N VAL A 703 -11.72 8.47 7.08
CA VAL A 703 -12.10 8.32 5.67
C VAL A 703 -12.75 6.95 5.51
N PHE A 704 -13.92 6.90 4.88
CA PHE A 704 -14.64 5.67 4.55
C PHE A 704 -15.14 5.78 3.12
N ASP A 705 -14.50 5.05 2.21
CA ASP A 705 -14.65 5.27 0.77
C ASP A 705 -14.31 3.98 -0.01
N THR A 706 -14.57 4.00 -1.32
CA THR A 706 -14.16 2.89 -2.19
C THR A 706 -12.65 2.90 -2.42
N VAL A 707 -12.07 1.71 -2.64
CA VAL A 707 -10.65 1.56 -2.98
C VAL A 707 -10.27 2.22 -4.32
N ASP A 708 -11.23 2.40 -5.24
CA ASP A 708 -11.00 3.08 -6.52
C ASP A 708 -11.07 4.62 -6.40
N ALA A 709 -11.79 5.16 -5.41
CA ALA A 709 -11.69 6.58 -5.05
C ALA A 709 -10.32 6.94 -4.45
N ALA A 710 -9.58 5.93 -3.97
CA ALA A 710 -8.23 6.07 -3.43
C ALA A 710 -7.10 6.08 -4.50
N ASP A 711 -7.42 6.03 -5.80
CA ASP A 711 -6.42 6.07 -6.89
C ASP A 711 -5.52 7.31 -6.78
N GLY A 712 -4.21 7.10 -6.84
CA GLY A 712 -3.17 8.12 -6.57
C GLY A 712 -3.17 8.79 -5.18
N LEU A 713 -4.16 8.52 -4.31
CA LEU A 713 -4.21 9.05 -2.94
C LEU A 713 -3.34 8.24 -1.97
N GLU A 714 -3.23 8.73 -0.73
CA GLU A 714 -2.49 8.08 0.33
C GLU A 714 -2.99 8.45 1.73
N GLN A 715 -2.63 7.63 2.73
CA GLN A 715 -3.06 7.80 4.10
C GLN A 715 -2.05 7.17 5.08
N MET A 716 -1.96 7.68 6.32
CA MET A 716 -1.04 7.13 7.33
C MET A 716 -1.39 5.67 7.67
N ILE A 717 -2.66 5.40 7.99
CA ILE A 717 -3.19 4.07 8.31
C ILE A 717 -4.31 3.71 7.33
N VAL A 718 -4.35 2.45 6.88
CA VAL A 718 -5.40 1.96 5.96
C VAL A 718 -5.95 0.63 6.43
N VAL A 719 -7.27 0.49 6.45
CA VAL A 719 -7.99 -0.75 6.70
C VAL A 719 -8.69 -1.17 5.39
N CYS A 720 -8.17 -2.20 4.73
CA CYS A 720 -8.77 -2.81 3.55
C CYS A 720 -9.88 -3.78 3.99
N VAL A 721 -11.11 -3.60 3.51
CA VAL A 721 -12.27 -4.37 3.99
C VAL A 721 -12.96 -5.09 2.83
N GLY A 722 -13.07 -6.42 2.90
CA GLY A 722 -13.82 -7.24 1.94
C GLY A 722 -13.30 -7.22 0.50
N LEU A 723 -12.00 -6.95 0.30
CA LEU A 723 -11.40 -6.78 -1.03
C LEU A 723 -11.09 -8.10 -1.77
N ASP A 724 -11.15 -9.26 -1.10
CA ASP A 724 -10.79 -10.56 -1.71
C ASP A 724 -11.91 -11.21 -2.54
N ALA A 725 -11.54 -12.03 -3.52
CA ALA A 725 -12.43 -12.84 -4.35
C ALA A 725 -11.73 -14.15 -4.79
N PRO A 726 -12.48 -15.21 -5.19
CA PRO A 726 -11.88 -16.48 -5.61
C PRO A 726 -11.01 -16.33 -6.88
N ILE A 727 -9.83 -16.92 -6.87
CA ILE A 727 -8.91 -16.97 -8.03
C ILE A 727 -9.45 -17.95 -9.09
N GLY A 728 -9.53 -17.46 -10.32
CA GLY A 728 -10.01 -18.20 -11.50
C GLY A 728 -11.23 -17.57 -12.17
N GLY A 729 -11.61 -16.35 -11.79
CA GLY A 729 -12.77 -15.63 -12.34
C GLY A 729 -12.39 -14.49 -13.30
N GLU A 730 -13.41 -13.90 -13.92
CA GLU A 730 -13.28 -12.70 -14.77
C GLU A 730 -12.79 -11.46 -14.00
N GLU A 731 -13.04 -11.43 -12.67
CA GLU A 731 -12.62 -10.34 -11.78
C GLU A 731 -11.16 -10.46 -11.29
N ASP A 732 -10.42 -11.53 -11.62
CA ASP A 732 -9.05 -11.80 -11.11
C ASP A 732 -8.13 -10.55 -11.19
N LEU A 733 -8.13 -9.87 -12.34
CA LEU A 733 -7.34 -8.65 -12.59
C LEU A 733 -7.74 -7.48 -11.69
N LYS A 734 -9.04 -7.32 -11.43
CA LYS A 734 -9.62 -6.24 -10.61
C LYS A 734 -9.34 -6.50 -9.13
N THR A 735 -9.53 -7.73 -8.64
CA THR A 735 -9.25 -8.12 -7.26
C THR A 735 -7.78 -7.94 -6.91
N ARG A 736 -6.87 -8.43 -7.77
CA ARG A 736 -5.41 -8.21 -7.63
C ARG A 736 -5.07 -6.71 -7.56
N ALA A 737 -5.61 -5.92 -8.49
CA ALA A 737 -5.37 -4.47 -8.52
C ALA A 737 -5.90 -3.79 -7.25
N LYS A 738 -7.09 -4.15 -6.74
CA LYS A 738 -7.68 -3.58 -5.52
C LYS A 738 -6.88 -3.91 -4.26
N LEU A 739 -6.38 -5.14 -4.13
CA LEU A 739 -5.49 -5.52 -3.03
C LEU A 739 -4.16 -4.75 -3.09
N TYR A 740 -3.54 -4.62 -4.27
CA TYR A 740 -2.33 -3.81 -4.44
C TYR A 740 -2.57 -2.33 -4.13
N LYS A 741 -3.61 -1.72 -4.73
CA LYS A 741 -4.03 -0.33 -4.47
C LYS A 741 -4.20 -0.10 -2.97
N GLY A 742 -5.07 -0.87 -2.32
CA GLY A 742 -5.47 -0.71 -0.92
C GLY A 742 -4.29 -0.75 0.05
N ILE A 743 -3.47 -1.82 -0.02
CA ILE A 743 -2.30 -1.96 0.85
C ILE A 743 -1.29 -0.82 0.58
N THR A 744 -1.06 -0.47 -0.69
CA THR A 744 -0.15 0.62 -1.05
C THR A 744 -0.71 2.03 -0.84
N ARG A 745 -1.95 2.22 -0.33
CA ARG A 745 -2.39 3.54 0.15
C ARG A 745 -1.72 3.91 1.48
N ALA A 746 -1.28 2.92 2.26
CA ALA A 746 -0.72 3.14 3.60
C ALA A 746 0.73 3.65 3.60
N GLN A 747 1.04 4.56 4.52
CA GLN A 747 2.42 4.95 4.84
C GLN A 747 3.02 4.17 6.02
N LEU A 748 2.25 3.97 7.10
CA LEU A 748 2.70 3.38 8.37
C LEU A 748 2.22 1.95 8.59
N LEU A 749 0.90 1.74 8.48
CA LEU A 749 0.23 0.48 8.82
C LEU A 749 -0.91 0.21 7.84
N ALA A 750 -0.85 -0.95 7.18
CA ALA A 750 -1.99 -1.53 6.46
C ALA A 750 -2.58 -2.67 7.29
N ILE A 751 -3.91 -2.72 7.36
CA ILE A 751 -4.70 -3.76 8.00
C ILE A 751 -5.64 -4.36 6.96
N VAL A 752 -5.85 -5.68 6.98
CA VAL A 752 -6.81 -6.36 6.09
C VAL A 752 -7.87 -7.07 6.92
N VAL A 753 -9.14 -6.72 6.68
CA VAL A 753 -10.32 -7.32 7.31
C VAL A 753 -11.16 -7.99 6.23
N ASN A 754 -11.20 -9.31 6.21
CA ASN A 754 -11.89 -10.07 5.17
C ASN A 754 -12.61 -11.28 5.76
N GLU A 755 -13.66 -11.76 5.11
CA GLU A 755 -14.08 -13.12 5.38
C GLU A 755 -13.15 -14.11 4.65
N HIS A 756 -13.15 -15.37 5.08
CA HIS A 756 -12.44 -16.43 4.37
C HIS A 756 -13.11 -16.72 3.04
N ILE A 757 -12.40 -16.41 1.94
CA ILE A 757 -12.75 -16.80 0.58
C ILE A 757 -11.91 -18.04 0.22
N PRO A 758 -12.52 -19.23 0.08
CA PRO A 758 -11.80 -20.41 -0.38
C PRO A 758 -11.21 -20.18 -1.77
N ARG A 759 -9.93 -20.52 -1.96
CA ARG A 759 -9.13 -20.25 -3.16
C ARG A 759 -9.04 -18.77 -3.52
N GLY A 760 -9.18 -17.87 -2.55
CA GLY A 760 -9.00 -16.42 -2.69
C GLY A 760 -7.55 -15.96 -2.69
N TRP A 761 -7.32 -14.69 -3.00
CA TRP A 761 -6.01 -14.05 -3.00
C TRP A 761 -5.42 -13.87 -1.59
N LEU A 762 -6.24 -13.93 -0.53
CA LEU A 762 -5.77 -13.85 0.86
C LEU A 762 -5.62 -15.21 1.56
N GLU A 763 -5.98 -16.33 0.91
CA GLU A 763 -6.01 -17.66 1.52
C GLU A 763 -4.63 -18.10 2.06
N PHE A 764 -3.54 -17.67 1.42
CA PHE A 764 -2.17 -17.95 1.85
C PHE A 764 -1.86 -17.49 3.28
N LEU A 765 -2.55 -16.47 3.78
CA LEU A 765 -2.39 -15.97 5.15
C LEU A 765 -2.90 -16.96 6.21
N GLY A 766 -3.62 -18.02 5.82
CA GLY A 766 -3.90 -19.18 6.66
C GLY A 766 -2.69 -20.09 6.88
N ALA A 767 -1.73 -20.11 5.95
CA ALA A 767 -0.48 -20.87 6.06
C ALA A 767 0.67 -20.09 6.72
N VAL A 768 0.51 -18.76 6.89
CA VAL A 768 1.51 -17.89 7.52
C VAL A 768 1.38 -17.88 9.04
N LYS A 769 2.52 -18.07 9.72
CA LYS A 769 2.70 -17.89 11.15
C LYS A 769 3.50 -16.61 11.40
N PHE A 770 2.92 -15.65 12.11
CA PHE A 770 3.62 -14.44 12.54
C PHE A 770 4.77 -14.77 13.51
N GLU A 771 5.95 -14.18 13.28
CA GLU A 771 7.07 -14.21 14.20
C GLU A 771 7.59 -12.78 14.49
N GLN A 772 7.63 -12.43 15.78
CA GLN A 772 7.99 -11.10 16.25
C GLN A 772 9.50 -10.86 16.19
N GLY A 773 9.93 -9.83 15.46
CA GLY A 773 11.34 -9.45 15.34
C GLY A 773 11.60 -8.33 14.34
N HIS A 774 12.88 -8.12 14.02
CA HIS A 774 13.29 -7.29 12.88
C HIS A 774 12.89 -7.92 11.54
N LEU A 775 12.80 -7.11 10.49
CA LEU A 775 12.52 -7.60 9.15
C LEU A 775 13.72 -8.42 8.63
N ARG A 776 13.46 -9.65 8.16
CA ARG A 776 14.51 -10.52 7.60
C ARG A 776 15.02 -9.96 6.27
N SER A 777 16.31 -10.09 5.97
CA SER A 777 16.89 -9.61 4.70
C SER A 777 16.20 -10.17 3.45
N GLU A 778 15.77 -11.43 3.53
CA GLU A 778 15.00 -12.14 2.49
C GLU A 778 13.59 -11.54 2.33
N GLU A 779 12.92 -11.17 3.42
CA GLU A 779 11.62 -10.48 3.41
C GLU A 779 11.73 -8.98 3.07
N ALA A 780 12.93 -8.39 3.16
CA ALA A 780 13.18 -6.97 2.97
C ALA A 780 13.40 -6.55 1.50
N ALA A 781 13.62 -7.52 0.60
CA ALA A 781 13.71 -7.31 -0.84
C ALA A 781 12.37 -7.65 -1.50
N PRO A 782 11.50 -6.68 -1.80
CA PRO A 782 10.16 -6.96 -2.31
C PRO A 782 10.22 -7.42 -3.77
N GLN A 783 10.12 -8.73 -3.97
CA GLN A 783 10.00 -9.35 -5.29
C GLN A 783 8.51 -9.50 -5.64
N SER A 784 8.11 -9.00 -6.80
CA SER A 784 6.76 -9.21 -7.34
C SER A 784 6.44 -10.71 -7.43
N SER A 785 5.33 -11.15 -6.86
CA SER A 785 4.98 -12.57 -6.82
C SER A 785 4.88 -13.18 -8.22
N ALA A 786 5.73 -14.17 -8.51
CA ALA A 786 5.68 -14.93 -9.74
C ALA A 786 4.34 -15.69 -9.90
N ALA A 787 3.75 -16.14 -8.78
CA ALA A 787 2.41 -16.72 -8.77
C ALA A 787 1.33 -15.69 -9.13
N ALA A 788 1.38 -14.46 -8.60
CA ALA A 788 0.45 -13.40 -8.98
C ALA A 788 0.61 -12.97 -10.45
N ALA A 789 1.85 -12.89 -10.95
CA ALA A 789 2.13 -12.62 -12.36
C ALA A 789 1.58 -13.73 -13.27
N LYS A 790 1.76 -15.01 -12.89
CA LYS A 790 1.18 -16.16 -13.60
C LYS A 790 -0.35 -16.12 -13.61
N ILE A 791 -0.99 -15.88 -12.47
CA ILE A 791 -2.45 -15.74 -12.38
C ILE A 791 -2.93 -14.56 -13.24
N ASN A 792 -2.19 -13.46 -13.29
CA ASN A 792 -2.50 -12.31 -14.14
C ASN A 792 -2.41 -12.67 -15.64
N VAL A 793 -1.39 -13.40 -16.07
CA VAL A 793 -1.26 -13.91 -17.46
C VAL A 793 -2.37 -14.89 -17.80
N GLU A 794 -2.68 -15.84 -16.92
CA GLU A 794 -3.83 -16.73 -17.11
C GLU A 794 -5.16 -15.94 -17.17
N ALA A 795 -5.33 -14.87 -16.38
CA ALA A 795 -6.53 -14.04 -16.39
C ALA A 795 -6.64 -13.17 -17.66
N GLN A 796 -5.51 -12.64 -18.16
CA GLN A 796 -5.42 -11.98 -19.46
C GLN A 796 -5.83 -12.93 -20.60
N GLN A 797 -5.35 -14.18 -20.57
CA GLN A 797 -5.70 -15.23 -21.54
C GLN A 797 -7.15 -15.73 -21.40
N ARG A 798 -7.71 -15.72 -20.18
CA ARG A 798 -9.08 -16.16 -19.89
C ARG A 798 -10.15 -15.13 -20.28
N ALA A 799 -9.80 -13.85 -20.45
CA ALA A 799 -10.73 -12.78 -20.78
C ALA A 799 -11.17 -12.83 -22.26
N PRO A 800 -12.41 -13.25 -22.60
CA PRO A 800 -12.86 -13.35 -23.99
C PRO A 800 -13.29 -11.98 -24.52
N SER A 801 -13.41 -11.85 -25.84
CA SER A 801 -13.89 -10.62 -26.48
C SER A 801 -15.37 -10.35 -26.19
N GLU A 802 -15.65 -9.54 -25.17
CA GLU A 802 -16.99 -9.02 -24.88
C GLU A 802 -17.49 -8.10 -26.00
N SER A 803 -18.19 -8.70 -26.97
CA SER A 803 -19.13 -7.96 -27.80
C SER A 803 -20.42 -7.72 -27.00
N PRO A 804 -20.96 -6.48 -26.94
CA PRO A 804 -22.02 -6.14 -26.01
C PRO A 804 -23.31 -6.88 -26.35
N LYS A 805 -23.74 -7.77 -25.45
CA LYS A 805 -25.05 -8.45 -25.52
C LYS A 805 -26.17 -7.40 -25.48
N LYS A 806 -26.76 -7.11 -26.63
CA LYS A 806 -27.91 -6.22 -26.75
C LYS A 806 -29.06 -6.76 -25.89
N GLN A 807 -29.30 -6.14 -24.74
CA GLN A 807 -30.61 -6.22 -24.09
C GLN A 807 -31.64 -5.66 -25.08
N LYS A 808 -32.49 -6.55 -25.58
CA LYS A 808 -33.57 -6.18 -26.48
C LYS A 808 -34.68 -5.56 -25.62
N VAL A 809 -34.63 -4.23 -25.47
CA VAL A 809 -35.78 -3.46 -24.96
C VAL A 809 -36.87 -3.54 -26.03
N GLU A 810 -37.76 -4.52 -25.89
CA GLU A 810 -38.95 -4.60 -26.74
C GLU A 810 -39.94 -3.54 -26.26
N VAL A 811 -40.07 -2.48 -27.07
CA VAL A 811 -41.04 -1.42 -26.86
C VAL A 811 -42.41 -1.97 -27.25
N GLU A 812 -43.33 -2.07 -26.30
CA GLU A 812 -44.73 -2.37 -26.59
C GLU A 812 -45.37 -1.23 -27.42
N PRO A 813 -46.01 -1.53 -28.56
CA PRO A 813 -46.88 -0.59 -29.24
C PRO A 813 -48.31 -0.72 -28.70
N GLU A 814 -48.89 0.39 -28.23
CA GLU A 814 -50.33 0.43 -27.90
C GLU A 814 -51.18 0.17 -29.15
N ALA A 815 -52.06 -0.85 -29.10
CA ALA A 815 -53.08 -1.06 -30.13
C ALA A 815 -54.37 -1.64 -29.54
N VAL A 816 -55.45 -0.87 -29.69
CA VAL A 816 -56.84 -1.17 -29.33
C VAL A 816 -57.29 -2.55 -29.89
N GLY A 817 -57.90 -3.38 -29.05
CA GLY A 817 -58.36 -4.74 -29.41
C GLY A 817 -59.82 -4.87 -29.82
N VAL A 818 -60.21 -6.09 -30.24
CA VAL A 818 -61.59 -6.55 -30.53
C VAL A 818 -61.73 -8.02 -30.07
N GLU A 819 -62.96 -8.51 -29.92
CA GLU A 819 -63.35 -9.78 -29.27
C GLU A 819 -63.21 -11.06 -30.14
N ALA A 820 -63.32 -12.23 -29.46
CA ALA A 820 -64.17 -13.40 -29.82
C ALA A 820 -63.54 -14.80 -30.10
N VAL A 821 -63.89 -15.76 -29.20
CA VAL A 821 -64.58 -17.07 -29.46
C VAL A 821 -63.90 -18.21 -30.27
N GLU A 822 -63.61 -19.32 -29.55
CA GLU A 822 -63.65 -20.78 -29.94
C GLU A 822 -62.81 -21.29 -31.14
N GLU A 823 -62.60 -22.60 -31.43
CA GLU A 823 -63.20 -23.88 -30.96
C GLU A 823 -62.15 -25.04 -30.84
N LYS A 824 -62.59 -26.29 -30.58
CA LYS A 824 -61.76 -27.49 -30.29
C LYS A 824 -61.68 -28.51 -31.44
N LYS A 825 -60.64 -29.38 -31.42
CA LYS A 825 -60.72 -30.88 -31.48
C LYS A 825 -59.33 -31.49 -31.16
N LEU A 826 -59.13 -32.59 -30.40
CA LEU A 826 -59.74 -33.96 -30.35
C LEU A 826 -59.31 -34.83 -31.56
N LEU A 827 -59.01 -36.14 -31.48
CA LEU A 827 -59.00 -37.19 -30.42
C LEU A 827 -57.60 -37.93 -30.48
N GLU A 828 -57.15 -38.95 -29.71
CA GLU A 828 -57.50 -39.78 -28.52
C GLU A 828 -56.17 -40.46 -28.01
N THR A 829 -56.00 -41.46 -27.10
CA THR A 829 -56.85 -42.49 -26.45
C THR A 829 -56.26 -43.00 -25.10
N ALA A 830 -57.06 -43.79 -24.40
CA ALA A 830 -56.92 -44.78 -23.30
C ALA A 830 -55.70 -45.79 -23.34
N GLU A 831 -55.37 -46.64 -22.31
CA GLU A 831 -55.97 -46.95 -20.98
C GLU A 831 -55.03 -47.69 -19.97
N ASP A 832 -54.81 -47.12 -18.78
CA ASP A 832 -54.90 -47.67 -17.38
C ASP A 832 -54.15 -49.00 -16.91
N PRO A 833 -54.35 -49.62 -15.69
CA PRO A 833 -53.22 -49.74 -14.70
C PRO A 833 -53.06 -51.08 -13.92
N LYS A 834 -52.08 -51.17 -12.97
CA LYS A 834 -52.20 -51.81 -11.61
C LYS A 834 -50.94 -51.82 -10.70
N GLU A 835 -51.16 -52.01 -9.39
CA GLU A 835 -50.22 -51.91 -8.24
C GLU A 835 -49.84 -53.29 -7.58
N PRO A 836 -49.53 -53.44 -6.24
CA PRO A 836 -48.26 -53.17 -5.52
C PRO A 836 -47.76 -54.36 -4.63
N LYS A 837 -46.65 -54.17 -3.88
CA LYS A 837 -46.23 -54.84 -2.58
C LYS A 837 -44.78 -54.38 -2.19
N LYS A 838 -44.30 -54.35 -0.93
CA LYS A 838 -44.88 -54.43 0.44
C LYS A 838 -43.88 -53.87 1.49
N ARG A 839 -44.37 -53.53 2.71
CA ARG A 839 -43.59 -53.17 3.93
C ARG A 839 -43.22 -54.41 4.78
N PRO A 840 -42.25 -54.36 5.74
CA PRO A 840 -42.52 -53.98 7.15
C PRO A 840 -41.40 -53.17 7.85
N ALA A 841 -41.50 -52.95 9.18
CA ALA A 841 -40.63 -52.11 10.01
C ALA A 841 -40.60 -52.57 11.51
N ALA A 842 -40.08 -51.72 12.42
CA ALA A 842 -39.90 -51.86 13.89
C ALA A 842 -38.50 -52.39 14.33
N ALA A 843 -37.98 -52.12 15.55
CA ALA A 843 -38.63 -51.58 16.77
C ALA A 843 -37.75 -50.61 17.62
N VAL A 844 -38.36 -50.05 18.67
CA VAL A 844 -37.94 -48.95 19.58
C VAL A 844 -37.20 -49.44 20.85
N ARG A 845 -36.30 -48.62 21.43
CA ARG A 845 -36.24 -48.35 22.89
C ARG A 845 -35.36 -47.17 23.33
N GLU A 846 -35.71 -46.60 24.49
CA GLU A 846 -35.08 -45.44 25.15
C GLU A 846 -34.08 -45.87 26.26
N THR A 847 -33.23 -44.95 26.75
CA THR A 847 -33.29 -44.38 28.13
C THR A 847 -32.13 -43.39 28.43
N ASP A 848 -32.36 -42.54 29.44
CA ASP A 848 -31.49 -41.61 30.18
C ASP A 848 -29.99 -42.01 30.37
N THR A 849 -29.03 -41.11 30.68
CA THR A 849 -29.02 -40.16 31.82
C THR A 849 -28.00 -39.00 31.69
N LYS A 850 -27.95 -38.11 32.69
CA LYS A 850 -27.14 -36.87 32.81
C LYS A 850 -25.75 -37.07 33.45
N SER A 851 -24.98 -35.97 33.57
CA SER A 851 -23.82 -35.73 34.48
C SER A 851 -22.47 -36.36 34.09
N SER A 852 -21.29 -35.82 34.46
CA SER A 852 -20.94 -34.49 35.04
C SER A 852 -19.41 -34.27 35.17
N VAL A 853 -18.97 -33.00 35.19
CA VAL A 853 -17.84 -32.44 35.98
C VAL A 853 -16.38 -32.94 35.74
N LEU A 854 -15.53 -31.98 35.31
CA LEU A 854 -14.14 -31.66 35.74
C LEU A 854 -13.41 -32.70 36.64
N GLN A 855 -12.12 -33.05 36.44
CA GLN A 855 -10.96 -32.16 36.69
C GLN A 855 -9.58 -32.79 36.31
N ARG A 856 -8.58 -31.90 36.23
CA ARG A 856 -7.09 -32.01 36.10
C ARG A 856 -6.30 -33.29 36.49
N ALA A 857 -5.15 -33.42 35.80
CA ALA A 857 -3.78 -33.73 36.29
C ALA A 857 -3.09 -35.08 35.97
N GLU A 858 -2.12 -34.99 35.05
CA GLU A 858 -0.74 -35.52 35.07
C GLU A 858 -0.36 -37.02 34.93
N HIS A 859 0.64 -37.21 34.06
CA HIS A 859 1.70 -38.24 34.04
C HIS A 859 1.35 -39.73 34.21
N GLN A 860 1.08 -40.39 33.08
CA GLN A 860 1.54 -41.77 32.86
C GLN A 860 1.78 -42.09 31.37
N GLN A 861 2.99 -42.57 31.07
CA GLN A 861 3.37 -43.38 29.90
C GLN A 861 4.12 -44.62 30.44
N PRO A 862 4.31 -45.72 29.68
CA PRO A 862 3.92 -45.95 28.28
C PRO A 862 3.09 -47.24 28.04
N ALA A 863 2.30 -47.25 26.96
CA ALA A 863 1.97 -48.45 26.19
C ALA A 863 1.52 -48.03 24.77
N GLY A 864 2.15 -48.55 23.73
CA GLY A 864 1.93 -48.08 22.35
C GLY A 864 1.15 -49.06 21.47
N SER A 865 0.17 -48.55 20.72
CA SER A 865 -0.39 -49.25 19.56
C SER A 865 -0.87 -48.26 18.49
N GLY A 866 -0.01 -47.99 17.50
CA GLY A 866 -0.36 -47.48 16.16
C GLY A 866 -1.29 -46.28 16.06
N ARG A 867 -0.78 -45.06 16.33
CA ARG A 867 -1.34 -43.87 15.64
C ARG A 867 -0.90 -43.88 14.18
N ARG A 868 -1.81 -43.52 13.26
CA ARG A 868 -1.38 -42.86 12.01
C ARG A 868 -0.77 -41.52 12.41
N SER A 869 0.38 -41.15 11.83
CA SER A 869 1.03 -39.88 12.12
C SER A 869 0.15 -38.72 11.67
N ASP A 870 -0.27 -37.88 12.61
CA ASP A 870 -0.80 -36.56 12.33
C ASP A 870 0.33 -35.77 11.63
N ALA A 871 0.19 -35.51 10.32
CA ALA A 871 1.12 -34.63 9.62
C ALA A 871 0.92 -33.22 10.16
N GLN A 872 1.98 -32.59 10.68
CA GLN A 872 1.89 -31.21 11.14
C GLN A 872 1.72 -30.32 9.91
N ASP A 873 0.63 -29.53 9.87
CA ASP A 873 0.42 -28.55 8.79
C ASP A 873 1.56 -27.51 8.86
N GLU A 874 2.50 -27.59 7.92
CA GLU A 874 3.73 -26.80 7.93
C GLU A 874 3.42 -25.33 7.62
N LYS A 875 3.75 -24.44 8.56
CA LYS A 875 3.44 -23.01 8.48
C LYS A 875 4.68 -22.17 8.25
N ILE A 876 4.59 -21.27 7.27
CA ILE A 876 5.68 -20.36 6.91
C ILE A 876 5.79 -19.25 7.96
N ALA A 877 6.95 -19.17 8.60
CA ALA A 877 7.30 -18.12 9.54
C ALA A 877 7.56 -16.80 8.80
N SER A 878 6.80 -15.75 9.10
CA SER A 878 7.00 -14.41 8.52
C SER A 878 6.98 -13.31 9.57
N SER A 879 7.82 -12.29 9.37
CA SER A 879 7.82 -11.05 10.16
C SER A 879 7.06 -9.90 9.47
N VAL A 880 6.51 -10.12 8.27
CA VAL A 880 5.76 -9.10 7.49
C VAL A 880 4.29 -9.06 7.87
N TRP A 881 3.65 -10.21 8.08
CA TRP A 881 2.21 -10.33 8.32
C TRP A 881 1.88 -10.80 9.75
N ASP A 882 1.10 -10.02 10.49
CA ASP A 882 0.51 -10.47 11.75
C ASP A 882 -0.83 -11.19 11.47
N THR A 883 -0.75 -12.53 11.49
CA THR A 883 -1.87 -13.46 11.29
C THR A 883 -2.50 -13.98 12.58
N THR A 884 -2.09 -13.46 13.75
CA THR A 884 -2.52 -13.96 15.08
C THR A 884 -4.00 -13.77 15.40
N SER A 885 -4.73 -13.00 14.58
CA SER A 885 -6.17 -12.73 14.73
C SER A 885 -7.03 -13.36 13.63
N ASN A 886 -6.45 -14.24 12.80
CA ASN A 886 -7.18 -14.98 11.77
C ASN A 886 -7.89 -16.22 12.37
N GLU A 887 -9.13 -16.47 11.94
CA GLU A 887 -9.94 -17.61 12.39
C GLU A 887 -9.63 -18.92 11.60
N VAL A 888 -8.61 -18.90 10.74
CA VAL A 888 -8.42 -19.87 9.64
C VAL A 888 -7.00 -20.44 9.56
N SER A 889 -6.88 -21.59 8.90
CA SER A 889 -5.62 -22.26 8.58
C SER A 889 -5.72 -22.81 7.16
N ALA A 890 -4.64 -22.74 6.39
CA ALA A 890 -4.55 -23.25 5.03
C ALA A 890 -3.28 -24.09 4.87
N ARG A 891 -3.25 -24.93 3.84
CA ARG A 891 -2.12 -25.81 3.49
C ARG A 891 -1.46 -25.32 2.22
N LEU A 892 -0.13 -25.34 2.20
CA LEU A 892 0.68 -24.75 1.12
C LEU A 892 0.42 -25.39 -0.25
N ASP A 893 0.22 -26.71 -0.28
CA ASP A 893 -0.07 -27.51 -1.47
C ASP A 893 -1.51 -27.33 -2.02
N GLU A 894 -2.42 -26.77 -1.23
CA GLU A 894 -3.80 -26.49 -1.62
C GLU A 894 -4.00 -25.04 -2.12
N LEU A 895 -3.01 -24.14 -1.93
CA LEU A 895 -3.12 -22.71 -2.24
C LEU A 895 -3.23 -22.40 -3.74
N LYS A 896 -4.14 -21.48 -4.08
CA LYS A 896 -4.23 -20.95 -5.45
C LYS A 896 -3.22 -19.83 -5.77
N LEU A 897 -2.80 -19.07 -4.75
CA LEU A 897 -1.70 -18.11 -4.79
C LEU A 897 -0.71 -18.49 -3.69
N ASN A 898 0.49 -18.91 -4.07
CA ASN A 898 1.60 -19.12 -3.13
C ASN A 898 2.66 -18.03 -3.35
N PRO A 899 2.71 -16.97 -2.53
CA PRO A 899 3.71 -15.91 -2.69
C PRO A 899 5.11 -16.31 -2.17
N PHE A 900 5.27 -17.51 -1.61
CA PHE A 900 6.51 -17.99 -1.01
C PHE A 900 7.24 -19.06 -1.85
N GLU A 901 6.76 -19.34 -3.06
CA GLU A 901 7.43 -20.23 -4.02
C GLU A 901 8.75 -19.61 -4.50
N VAL A 902 9.84 -19.96 -3.82
CA VAL A 902 11.22 -19.74 -4.27
C VAL A 902 11.44 -20.53 -5.56
N ARG A 903 12.18 -19.96 -6.53
CA ARG A 903 12.65 -20.70 -7.71
C ARG A 903 13.59 -21.84 -7.30
N GLN A 904 13.04 -23.03 -7.04
CA GLN A 904 13.79 -24.27 -7.14
C GLN A 904 13.87 -24.67 -8.62
N LEU A 905 15.10 -24.82 -9.11
CA LEU A 905 15.35 -25.55 -10.34
C LEU A 905 15.02 -27.04 -10.08
N PRO A 906 14.32 -27.75 -10.98
CA PRO A 906 14.03 -29.15 -10.77
C PRO A 906 15.30 -30.00 -10.91
N ASP A 907 15.81 -30.52 -9.80
CA ASP A 907 16.63 -31.74 -9.83
C ASP A 907 15.73 -32.89 -10.31
N LEU A 908 15.98 -33.39 -11.52
CA LEU A 908 15.32 -34.57 -12.08
C LEU A 908 16.27 -35.76 -12.08
N ASP A 909 16.48 -36.31 -10.89
CA ASP A 909 17.17 -37.59 -10.70
C ASP A 909 16.35 -38.75 -11.29
N ALA A 910 17.03 -39.76 -11.85
CA ALA A 910 16.44 -40.63 -12.86
C ALA A 910 15.80 -41.91 -12.28
N SER A 911 14.46 -42.04 -12.27
CA SER A 911 13.81 -43.37 -12.20
C SER A 911 12.33 -43.44 -12.64
N SER A 912 11.94 -44.64 -13.11
CA SER A 912 10.55 -45.16 -13.25
C SER A 912 9.56 -44.42 -14.16
N ALA A 913 9.62 -44.79 -15.45
CA ALA A 913 8.57 -44.59 -16.45
C ALA A 913 7.17 -45.14 -16.07
N GLY A 914 6.10 -44.54 -16.62
CA GLY A 914 4.78 -45.19 -16.70
C GLY A 914 3.59 -44.30 -17.10
N LEU A 915 2.96 -44.66 -18.23
CA LEU A 915 1.65 -44.19 -18.74
C LEU A 915 1.50 -42.69 -19.15
N GLY A 916 0.86 -42.32 -20.26
CA GLY A 916 0.47 -43.13 -21.42
C GLY A 916 -0.91 -42.87 -22.06
N ARG A 917 -1.05 -41.77 -22.82
CA ARG A 917 -2.12 -41.47 -23.80
C ARG A 917 -3.55 -41.23 -23.24
N TYR A 918 -4.43 -40.81 -24.17
CA TYR A 918 -5.82 -40.36 -24.03
C TYR A 918 -5.96 -38.94 -23.43
N LEU A 919 -6.64 -37.96 -24.06
CA LEU A 919 -7.43 -37.94 -25.31
C LEU A 919 -7.18 -36.66 -26.14
N PHE A 920 -6.87 -36.83 -27.42
CA PHE A 920 -7.16 -35.84 -28.48
C PHE A 920 -8.41 -36.33 -29.22
N GLY A 921 -9.36 -35.46 -29.54
CA GLY A 921 -10.55 -35.89 -30.27
C GLY A 921 -11.58 -34.81 -30.60
N GLY A 922 -11.59 -34.35 -31.87
CA GLY A 922 -12.85 -33.95 -32.51
C GLY A 922 -13.09 -32.47 -32.86
N MET A 923 -12.21 -31.83 -33.64
CA MET A 923 -12.67 -30.74 -34.54
C MET A 923 -11.89 -30.57 -35.87
N GLN A 924 -10.89 -31.41 -36.13
CA GLN A 924 -10.02 -31.37 -37.32
C GLN A 924 -10.67 -32.02 -38.56
N ARG A 925 -11.84 -31.54 -39.02
CA ARG A 925 -12.54 -32.10 -40.21
C ARG A 925 -13.36 -31.13 -41.09
N PHE A 926 -13.19 -29.81 -40.98
CA PHE A 926 -13.96 -28.85 -41.80
C PHE A 926 -13.15 -27.83 -42.62
N VAL A 927 -11.82 -27.76 -42.45
CA VAL A 927 -10.96 -26.74 -43.12
C VAL A 927 -10.12 -27.32 -44.26
N GLU A 928 -9.87 -28.63 -44.30
CA GLU A 928 -8.93 -29.33 -45.20
C GLU A 928 -9.37 -29.43 -46.69
N ARG A 929 -10.13 -28.47 -47.25
CA ARG A 929 -10.76 -28.67 -48.57
C ARG A 929 -10.80 -27.53 -49.60
N LEU A 930 -10.32 -26.31 -49.31
CA LEU A 930 -10.37 -25.21 -50.29
C LEU A 930 -9.13 -24.30 -50.41
N ALA A 931 -8.01 -24.59 -49.75
CA ALA A 931 -6.75 -23.86 -49.94
C ALA A 931 -5.60 -24.83 -50.23
N GLY A 932 -5.32 -25.08 -51.51
CA GLY A 932 -4.23 -25.96 -51.96
C GLY A 932 -3.16 -25.20 -52.75
N ASN A 933 -1.91 -25.58 -52.51
CA ASN A 933 -0.67 -25.10 -53.15
C ASN A 933 -0.10 -23.76 -52.63
N PHE A 934 1.24 -23.72 -52.56
CA PHE A 934 2.10 -22.57 -52.21
C PHE A 934 1.89 -21.91 -50.84
N PHE A 935 2.27 -22.63 -49.79
CA PHE A 935 3.03 -22.03 -48.69
C PHE A 935 4.45 -22.63 -48.69
N ALA A 936 5.45 -21.78 -48.89
CA ALA A 936 6.84 -22.12 -48.56
C ALA A 936 6.98 -21.94 -47.04
N ASP A 937 7.44 -22.98 -46.33
CA ASP A 937 7.48 -23.03 -44.87
C ASP A 937 8.45 -21.98 -44.29
N PRO A 938 7.97 -20.96 -43.54
CA PRO A 938 8.84 -19.95 -42.93
C PRO A 938 9.35 -20.35 -41.53
N SER A 939 8.99 -21.52 -40.99
CA SER A 939 9.24 -21.91 -39.59
C SER A 939 10.69 -22.33 -39.28
N GLY A 940 11.62 -22.11 -40.21
CA GLY A 940 13.04 -22.48 -40.06
C GLY A 940 13.88 -21.60 -39.11
N PHE A 941 13.36 -20.48 -38.62
CA PHE A 941 14.03 -19.61 -37.65
C PHE A 941 13.36 -19.71 -36.27
N GLY A 942 13.96 -20.52 -35.39
CA GLY A 942 13.64 -20.47 -33.97
C GLY A 942 14.06 -19.11 -33.39
N LEU A 943 13.24 -18.57 -32.49
CA LEU A 943 13.49 -17.27 -31.89
C LEU A 943 14.34 -17.42 -30.63
N ALA A 944 15.62 -17.06 -30.75
CA ALA A 944 16.44 -16.67 -29.60
C ALA A 944 15.69 -15.63 -28.75
N SER A 945 15.82 -15.66 -27.42
CA SER A 945 14.87 -14.98 -26.53
C SER A 945 14.90 -13.44 -26.59
N LYS A 946 15.87 -12.86 -27.32
CA LYS A 946 16.12 -11.42 -27.44
C LYS A 946 16.49 -11.05 -28.88
N ARG A 947 16.01 -9.92 -29.39
CA ARG A 947 16.53 -9.29 -30.63
C ARG A 947 17.89 -8.61 -30.37
N LEU A 948 18.91 -9.39 -30.04
CA LEU A 948 20.29 -8.93 -29.98
C LEU A 948 21.04 -9.45 -31.21
N PRO A 949 21.66 -8.57 -32.03
CA PRO A 949 22.45 -9.03 -33.16
C PRO A 949 23.77 -9.60 -32.67
N PHE A 950 24.10 -10.81 -33.13
CA PHE A 950 25.34 -11.51 -32.79
C PHE A 950 26.19 -11.68 -34.06
N PRO A 951 27.34 -10.98 -34.18
CA PRO A 951 28.16 -10.99 -35.39
C PRO A 951 29.18 -12.15 -35.45
N GLY A 952 29.02 -13.16 -34.58
CA GLY A 952 30.05 -14.16 -34.27
C GLY A 952 31.15 -13.62 -33.36
N GLN A 953 31.75 -14.51 -32.56
CA GLN A 953 32.88 -14.22 -31.69
C GLN A 953 33.96 -15.31 -31.82
N ILE A 954 35.10 -14.94 -32.38
CA ILE A 954 36.27 -15.80 -32.51
C ILE A 954 37.31 -15.37 -31.46
N ASN A 955 37.60 -16.25 -30.50
CA ASN A 955 38.68 -16.06 -29.53
C ASN A 955 39.98 -16.68 -30.09
N PRO A 956 41.07 -15.91 -30.33
CA PRO A 956 42.33 -16.46 -30.82
C PRO A 956 43.00 -17.50 -29.89
N GLU A 957 42.60 -17.56 -28.62
CA GLU A 957 43.19 -18.45 -27.60
C GLU A 957 42.36 -19.73 -27.35
N ALA A 958 41.17 -19.85 -27.95
CA ALA A 958 40.36 -21.08 -27.86
C ALA A 958 40.91 -22.17 -28.79
N ASN A 959 40.73 -23.44 -28.41
CA ASN A 959 41.10 -24.59 -29.26
C ASN A 959 39.97 -25.01 -30.20
N ASP A 960 38.72 -24.75 -29.82
CA ASP A 960 37.52 -25.25 -30.48
C ASP A 960 36.61 -24.10 -30.93
N CYS A 961 35.90 -24.30 -32.03
CA CYS A 961 35.04 -23.32 -32.67
C CYS A 961 33.73 -23.98 -33.15
N VAL A 962 32.60 -23.56 -32.60
CA VAL A 962 31.28 -23.89 -33.13
C VAL A 962 31.06 -23.05 -34.38
N VAL A 963 30.80 -23.70 -35.52
CA VAL A 963 30.66 -23.05 -36.84
C VAL A 963 29.32 -23.26 -37.51
N SER A 964 28.44 -24.09 -36.94
CA SER A 964 27.05 -24.20 -37.36
C SER A 964 26.20 -24.76 -36.23
N PHE A 965 25.19 -24.01 -35.80
CA PHE A 965 24.32 -24.34 -34.67
C PHE A 965 22.82 -24.35 -35.03
N PRO A 966 22.04 -25.33 -34.55
CA PRO A 966 20.62 -25.45 -34.88
C PRO A 966 19.78 -24.45 -34.08
N GLY A 967 19.56 -23.25 -34.62
CA GLY A 967 18.79 -22.15 -34.01
C GLY A 967 17.32 -22.43 -33.64
N LYS A 968 16.84 -23.67 -33.78
CA LYS A 968 15.58 -24.16 -33.17
C LYS A 968 15.66 -24.21 -31.63
N TYR A 969 16.85 -24.43 -31.07
CA TYR A 969 17.05 -24.59 -29.63
C TYR A 969 17.51 -23.28 -29.00
N SER A 970 16.57 -22.35 -28.83
CA SER A 970 16.76 -20.99 -28.28
C SER A 970 17.66 -20.97 -27.04
N ASP A 971 17.41 -21.87 -26.10
CA ASP A 971 18.01 -21.81 -24.77
C ASP A 971 19.48 -22.31 -24.80
N ALA A 972 19.75 -23.29 -25.66
CA ALA A 972 21.11 -23.77 -25.92
C ALA A 972 21.93 -22.76 -26.73
N TRP A 973 21.28 -22.05 -27.68
CA TRP A 973 21.89 -20.95 -28.44
C TRP A 973 22.24 -19.75 -27.56
N ASP A 974 21.29 -19.26 -26.75
CA ASP A 974 21.51 -18.13 -25.84
C ASP A 974 22.64 -18.46 -24.83
N ARG A 975 22.76 -19.74 -24.42
CA ARG A 975 23.86 -20.26 -23.60
C ARG A 975 25.19 -20.33 -24.36
N ALA A 976 25.21 -20.77 -25.62
CA ALA A 976 26.41 -20.76 -26.47
C ALA A 976 26.98 -19.34 -26.67
N VAL A 977 26.10 -18.38 -26.97
CA VAL A 977 26.45 -16.96 -27.08
C VAL A 977 27.00 -16.45 -25.74
N SER A 978 26.33 -16.73 -24.62
CA SER A 978 26.80 -16.28 -23.30
C SER A 978 28.17 -16.85 -22.91
N LEU A 979 28.44 -18.11 -23.21
CA LEU A 979 29.72 -18.77 -22.88
C LEU A 979 30.87 -18.23 -23.74
N SER A 980 30.68 -18.14 -25.06
CA SER A 980 31.68 -17.56 -25.97
C SER A 980 31.99 -16.09 -25.62
N MET A 981 30.99 -15.31 -25.18
CA MET A 981 31.16 -13.93 -24.73
C MET A 981 31.86 -13.76 -23.37
N VAL A 982 31.46 -14.53 -22.35
CA VAL A 982 31.82 -14.25 -20.94
C VAL A 982 33.03 -15.05 -20.46
N SER A 983 33.14 -16.32 -20.87
CA SER A 983 34.27 -17.19 -20.49
C SER A 983 35.34 -17.29 -21.58
N GLY A 984 34.97 -17.09 -22.84
CA GLY A 984 35.87 -17.28 -23.98
C GLY A 984 36.25 -18.75 -24.25
N ALA A 985 35.58 -19.70 -23.58
CA ALA A 985 35.87 -21.13 -23.58
C ALA A 985 36.03 -21.75 -24.99
N PHE A 986 35.15 -21.36 -25.91
CA PHE A 986 35.21 -21.74 -27.33
C PHE A 986 34.79 -20.56 -28.21
N SER A 987 35.25 -20.56 -29.46
CA SER A 987 34.79 -19.63 -30.50
C SER A 987 33.39 -20.01 -31.00
N LEU A 988 32.58 -19.02 -31.39
CA LEU A 988 31.26 -19.22 -32.01
C LEU A 988 31.18 -18.37 -33.28
N ALA A 989 31.30 -19.00 -34.45
CA ALA A 989 31.36 -18.31 -35.74
C ALA A 989 29.99 -17.94 -36.33
N ASP A 990 28.93 -18.62 -35.90
CA ASP A 990 27.53 -18.39 -36.24
C ASP A 990 27.10 -16.91 -36.12
N VAL A 991 26.21 -16.47 -37.01
CA VAL A 991 25.81 -15.05 -37.14
C VAL A 991 24.29 -14.92 -37.10
N PHE A 992 23.79 -14.05 -36.22
CA PHE A 992 22.36 -13.75 -36.07
C PHE A 992 22.09 -12.25 -36.27
N LEU A 993 21.34 -11.91 -37.32
CA LEU A 993 21.06 -10.52 -37.73
C LEU A 993 19.59 -10.15 -37.48
N THR A 994 19.36 -9.16 -36.62
CA THR A 994 18.04 -8.84 -36.07
C THR A 994 17.37 -7.60 -36.66
N ASP A 995 18.14 -6.78 -37.36
CA ASP A 995 17.69 -5.53 -37.98
C ASP A 995 18.63 -5.04 -39.09
N ARG A 996 18.23 -3.99 -39.80
CA ARG A 996 18.95 -3.46 -40.96
C ARG A 996 20.32 -2.85 -40.63
N SER A 997 20.55 -2.41 -39.40
CA SER A 997 21.86 -1.90 -38.95
C SER A 997 22.85 -3.03 -38.64
N SER A 998 22.34 -4.18 -38.16
CA SER A 998 23.15 -5.40 -38.01
C SER A 998 23.53 -6.06 -39.34
N GLY A 999 22.77 -5.81 -40.41
CA GLY A 999 23.03 -6.35 -41.75
C GLY A 999 21.86 -7.12 -42.38
N LEU A 1000 20.72 -7.25 -41.69
CA LEU A 1000 19.53 -7.88 -42.26
C LEU A 1000 19.06 -7.11 -43.51
N GLY A 1001 18.78 -7.82 -44.60
CA GLY A 1001 18.47 -7.23 -45.90
C GLY A 1001 19.66 -6.64 -46.67
N GLN A 1002 20.90 -6.86 -46.20
CA GLN A 1002 22.12 -6.43 -46.90
C GLN A 1002 22.78 -7.60 -47.66
N HIS A 1003 23.56 -7.27 -48.69
CA HIS A 1003 24.13 -8.23 -49.63
C HIS A 1003 25.66 -8.25 -49.59
N GLY A 1004 26.23 -9.25 -48.90
CA GLY A 1004 27.67 -9.47 -48.85
C GLY A 1004 28.28 -9.72 -50.25
N LEU A 1005 29.43 -9.10 -50.51
CA LEU A 1005 30.19 -9.22 -51.75
C LEU A 1005 30.68 -10.66 -51.93
N ASN A 1006 30.48 -11.24 -53.11
CA ASN A 1006 31.08 -12.53 -53.44
C ASN A 1006 32.45 -12.32 -54.13
N PRO A 1007 33.58 -12.75 -53.52
CA PRO A 1007 34.91 -12.64 -54.12
C PRO A 1007 35.11 -13.58 -55.31
N GLU A 1008 34.35 -14.67 -55.43
CA GLU A 1008 34.38 -15.60 -56.57
C GLU A 1008 33.71 -15.00 -57.81
N THR A 1009 32.79 -14.04 -57.62
CA THR A 1009 32.09 -13.33 -58.70
C THR A 1009 32.09 -11.80 -58.44
N PRO A 1010 33.22 -11.09 -58.70
CA PRO A 1010 33.37 -9.68 -58.34
C PRO A 1010 32.26 -8.77 -58.89
N GLY A 1011 31.60 -8.04 -57.99
CA GLY A 1011 30.47 -7.14 -58.30
C GLY A 1011 29.09 -7.78 -58.13
N GLU A 1012 29.01 -9.10 -57.97
CA GLU A 1012 27.81 -9.83 -57.55
C GLU A 1012 27.88 -10.19 -56.05
N CYS A 1013 26.80 -10.75 -55.53
CA CYS A 1013 26.66 -11.15 -54.12
C CYS A 1013 26.32 -12.64 -54.00
N TRP A 1014 26.53 -13.21 -52.82
CA TRP A 1014 26.34 -14.65 -52.54
C TRP A 1014 24.91 -15.18 -52.81
N CYS A 1015 23.90 -14.30 -52.94
CA CYS A 1015 22.50 -14.70 -53.15
C CYS A 1015 22.28 -15.68 -54.31
N ARG A 1016 22.93 -15.50 -55.48
CA ARG A 1016 22.71 -16.42 -56.61
C ARG A 1016 23.29 -17.81 -56.36
N THR A 1017 24.37 -17.92 -55.58
CA THR A 1017 25.00 -19.19 -55.25
C THR A 1017 24.21 -19.94 -54.17
N ILE A 1018 23.82 -19.25 -53.10
CA ILE A 1018 23.13 -19.86 -51.95
C ILE A 1018 21.64 -20.08 -52.22
N TYR A 1019 20.98 -19.13 -52.89
CA TYR A 1019 19.51 -19.12 -53.06
C TYR A 1019 19.05 -19.28 -54.51
N GLY A 1020 19.92 -19.09 -55.51
CA GLY A 1020 19.49 -19.03 -56.91
C GLY A 1020 18.69 -17.77 -57.22
N PRO A 1021 17.97 -17.73 -58.36
CA PRO A 1021 16.98 -16.69 -58.63
C PRO A 1021 15.70 -16.94 -57.82
N LEU A 1022 15.27 -15.96 -57.04
CA LEU A 1022 14.05 -16.02 -56.25
C LEU A 1022 12.86 -15.34 -56.97
N ASP A 1023 11.65 -15.69 -56.54
CA ASP A 1023 10.40 -15.23 -57.15
C ASP A 1023 9.73 -14.05 -56.41
N ALA A 1024 8.67 -13.51 -56.99
CA ALA A 1024 7.88 -12.44 -56.40
C ALA A 1024 7.17 -12.85 -55.09
N SER A 1025 6.80 -14.14 -54.94
CA SER A 1025 6.15 -14.62 -53.70
C SER A 1025 7.09 -14.53 -52.51
N THR A 1026 8.39 -14.69 -52.74
CA THR A 1026 9.45 -14.52 -51.74
C THR A 1026 9.53 -13.08 -51.19
N TYR A 1027 9.01 -12.09 -51.92
CA TYR A 1027 8.93 -10.68 -51.51
C TYR A 1027 7.61 -10.33 -50.79
N LEU A 1028 6.73 -11.30 -50.58
CA LEU A 1028 5.46 -11.13 -49.87
C LEU A 1028 5.51 -11.83 -48.50
N SER A 1029 5.39 -11.05 -47.42
CA SER A 1029 5.24 -11.55 -46.06
C SER A 1029 3.76 -11.55 -45.68
N VAL A 1030 3.11 -12.73 -45.76
CA VAL A 1030 1.71 -12.89 -45.36
C VAL A 1030 1.64 -13.26 -43.87
N VAL A 1031 0.81 -12.54 -43.12
CA VAL A 1031 0.49 -12.86 -41.72
C VAL A 1031 -1.03 -12.96 -41.57
N GLU A 1032 -1.51 -14.04 -40.96
CA GLU A 1032 -2.92 -14.14 -40.57
C GLU A 1032 -3.15 -13.32 -39.30
N PHE A 1033 -4.23 -12.54 -39.29
CA PHE A 1033 -4.59 -11.69 -38.14
C PHE A 1033 -5.17 -12.56 -37.02
N ASP A 1034 -4.32 -12.97 -36.07
CA ASP A 1034 -4.78 -13.51 -34.79
C ASP A 1034 -5.27 -12.34 -33.90
N PRO A 1035 -6.55 -12.30 -33.49
CA PRO A 1035 -7.04 -11.30 -32.54
C PRO A 1035 -6.43 -11.39 -31.14
N HIS A 1036 -5.67 -12.46 -30.84
CA HIS A 1036 -4.98 -12.70 -29.57
C HIS A 1036 -3.48 -12.39 -29.65
N ASP A 1037 -2.94 -12.04 -30.83
CA ASP A 1037 -1.61 -11.40 -30.89
C ASP A 1037 -1.69 -10.06 -30.15
N ASN A 1038 -0.86 -9.92 -29.13
CA ASN A 1038 -0.72 -8.69 -28.33
C ASN A 1038 -0.13 -7.51 -29.13
N GLY A 1039 0.14 -7.73 -30.41
CA GLY A 1039 0.74 -6.80 -31.36
C GLY A 1039 2.23 -7.02 -31.54
N GLU A 1040 2.85 -7.91 -30.76
CA GLU A 1040 4.29 -8.17 -30.82
C GLU A 1040 4.64 -9.09 -31.99
N HIS A 1041 3.83 -10.09 -32.33
CA HIS A 1041 4.08 -10.89 -33.53
C HIS A 1041 3.88 -10.04 -34.79
N MET A 1042 2.82 -9.22 -34.84
CA MET A 1042 2.57 -8.27 -35.92
C MET A 1042 3.61 -7.14 -36.01
N ALA A 1043 4.16 -6.65 -34.89
CA ALA A 1043 5.26 -5.68 -34.90
C ALA A 1043 6.59 -6.34 -35.32
N PHE A 1044 6.86 -7.56 -34.85
CA PHE A 1044 8.00 -8.39 -35.26
C PHE A 1044 8.00 -8.59 -36.78
N LYS A 1045 6.89 -9.11 -37.33
CA LYS A 1045 6.74 -9.36 -38.78
C LYS A 1045 6.81 -8.08 -39.62
N ARG A 1046 6.35 -6.94 -39.08
CA ARG A 1046 6.47 -5.63 -39.73
C ARG A 1046 7.91 -5.11 -39.75
N SER A 1047 8.63 -5.18 -38.62
CA SER A 1047 10.05 -4.78 -38.54
C SER A 1047 10.91 -5.62 -39.48
N ASP A 1048 10.60 -6.91 -39.59
CA ASP A 1048 11.27 -7.83 -40.51
C ASP A 1048 10.99 -7.50 -41.97
N ALA A 1049 9.72 -7.34 -42.34
CA ALA A 1049 9.34 -6.95 -43.70
C ALA A 1049 9.95 -5.59 -44.11
N GLU A 1050 10.03 -4.62 -43.20
CA GLU A 1050 10.67 -3.32 -43.45
C GLU A 1050 12.20 -3.43 -43.60
N ALA A 1051 12.87 -4.21 -42.75
CA ALA A 1051 14.32 -4.45 -42.85
C ALA A 1051 14.70 -5.17 -44.15
N MET A 1052 13.88 -6.14 -44.56
CA MET A 1052 14.07 -6.98 -45.75
C MET A 1052 13.50 -6.36 -47.04
N GLY A 1053 12.74 -5.27 -46.96
CA GLY A 1053 12.10 -4.64 -48.11
C GLY A 1053 11.03 -5.50 -48.78
N GLN A 1054 10.27 -6.28 -47.98
CA GLN A 1054 9.13 -7.09 -48.41
C GLN A 1054 7.80 -6.33 -48.28
N VAL A 1055 6.77 -6.75 -49.00
CA VAL A 1055 5.38 -6.31 -48.77
C VAL A 1055 4.81 -7.10 -47.59
N LEU A 1056 4.33 -6.42 -46.54
CA LEU A 1056 3.58 -7.07 -45.46
C LEU A 1056 2.08 -7.06 -45.79
N LEU A 1057 1.51 -8.24 -46.03
CA LEU A 1057 0.08 -8.43 -46.26
C LEU A 1057 -0.56 -9.10 -45.03
N VAL A 1058 -1.67 -8.53 -44.56
CA VAL A 1058 -2.33 -8.96 -43.32
C VAL A 1058 -3.72 -9.51 -43.66
N LYS A 1059 -3.89 -10.83 -43.51
CA LYS A 1059 -5.16 -11.52 -43.80
C LYS A 1059 -6.10 -11.40 -42.60
N LYS A 1060 -7.13 -10.57 -42.73
CA LYS A 1060 -8.12 -10.25 -41.69
C LYS A 1060 -9.45 -10.97 -41.96
N ASN A 1061 -10.48 -10.65 -41.17
CA ASN A 1061 -11.87 -11.14 -41.34
C ASN A 1061 -12.62 -10.55 -42.56
N GLN A 1062 -11.89 -10.23 -43.63
CA GLN A 1062 -12.42 -9.71 -44.90
C GLN A 1062 -12.95 -10.85 -45.78
N SER A 1063 -13.80 -10.56 -46.76
CA SER A 1063 -14.36 -11.58 -47.64
C SER A 1063 -13.30 -12.16 -48.59
N GLU A 1064 -13.54 -13.36 -49.12
CA GLU A 1064 -12.62 -14.02 -50.06
C GLU A 1064 -12.34 -13.14 -51.31
N ILE A 1065 -13.32 -12.36 -51.78
CA ILE A 1065 -13.14 -11.47 -52.93
C ILE A 1065 -12.21 -10.29 -52.58
N GLU A 1066 -12.37 -9.71 -51.38
CA GLU A 1066 -11.48 -8.64 -50.90
C GLU A 1066 -10.07 -9.17 -50.61
N TRP A 1067 -9.96 -10.39 -50.08
CA TRP A 1067 -8.68 -11.08 -49.89
C TRP A 1067 -7.94 -11.33 -51.21
N GLN A 1068 -8.63 -11.84 -52.24
CA GLN A 1068 -8.04 -12.06 -53.57
C GLN A 1068 -7.54 -10.73 -54.18
N GLN A 1069 -8.30 -9.62 -54.00
CA GLN A 1069 -7.90 -8.29 -54.48
C GLN A 1069 -6.71 -7.68 -53.72
N GLU A 1070 -6.71 -7.74 -52.37
CA GLU A 1070 -5.55 -7.29 -51.58
C GLU A 1070 -4.29 -8.13 -51.92
N LEU A 1071 -4.45 -9.44 -52.15
CA LEU A 1071 -3.37 -10.35 -52.52
C LEU A 1071 -2.80 -10.09 -53.92
N GLU A 1072 -3.65 -9.86 -54.93
CA GLU A 1072 -3.21 -9.55 -56.30
C GLU A 1072 -2.43 -8.22 -56.36
N ILE A 1073 -2.89 -7.20 -55.63
CA ILE A 1073 -2.18 -5.91 -55.47
C ILE A 1073 -0.82 -6.13 -54.80
N ALA A 1074 -0.79 -6.83 -53.65
CA ALA A 1074 0.44 -7.07 -52.90
C ALA A 1074 1.46 -7.92 -53.68
N LEU A 1075 1.02 -8.88 -54.49
CA LEU A 1075 1.88 -9.65 -55.40
C LEU A 1075 2.47 -8.78 -56.52
N SER A 1076 1.70 -7.84 -57.08
CA SER A 1076 2.20 -6.88 -58.08
C SER A 1076 3.27 -5.94 -57.50
N GLU A 1077 3.08 -5.47 -56.26
CA GLU A 1077 4.11 -4.69 -55.55
C GLU A 1077 5.36 -5.54 -55.25
N ALA A 1078 5.17 -6.77 -54.77
CA ALA A 1078 6.25 -7.71 -54.47
C ALA A 1078 7.07 -8.07 -55.73
N GLU A 1079 6.44 -8.19 -56.90
CA GLU A 1079 7.15 -8.41 -58.16
C GLU A 1079 8.02 -7.21 -58.55
N VAL A 1080 7.52 -5.98 -58.38
CA VAL A 1080 8.33 -4.76 -58.62
C VAL A 1080 9.53 -4.70 -57.69
N LEU A 1081 9.38 -5.08 -56.42
CA LEU A 1081 10.47 -5.14 -55.44
C LEU A 1081 11.49 -6.24 -55.80
N CYS A 1082 11.02 -7.43 -56.17
CA CYS A 1082 11.85 -8.56 -56.62
C CYS A 1082 12.70 -8.19 -57.84
N ARG A 1083 12.09 -7.66 -58.90
CA ARG A 1083 12.79 -7.20 -60.11
C ARG A 1083 13.81 -6.10 -59.79
N ARG A 1084 13.46 -5.16 -58.89
CA ARG A 1084 14.35 -4.06 -58.45
C ARG A 1084 15.56 -4.56 -57.65
N ASN A 1085 15.43 -5.64 -56.89
CA ASN A 1085 16.55 -6.31 -56.22
C ASN A 1085 17.13 -7.48 -57.06
N HIS A 1086 16.96 -7.45 -58.38
CA HIS A 1086 17.53 -8.41 -59.34
C HIS A 1086 17.27 -9.90 -59.00
N ASN A 1087 16.09 -10.20 -58.45
CA ASN A 1087 15.66 -11.54 -58.01
C ASN A 1087 16.60 -12.20 -56.97
N ARG A 1088 17.24 -11.38 -56.13
CA ARG A 1088 18.06 -11.80 -54.98
C ARG A 1088 17.17 -12.05 -53.74
N ALA A 1089 17.76 -12.46 -52.62
CA ALA A 1089 17.01 -12.69 -51.37
C ALA A 1089 16.65 -11.37 -50.65
N PRO A 1090 15.40 -11.18 -50.17
CA PRO A 1090 15.02 -9.99 -49.41
C PRO A 1090 15.67 -9.94 -48.02
N TRP A 1091 15.91 -11.08 -47.37
CA TRP A 1091 16.73 -11.17 -46.14
C TRP A 1091 18.22 -10.89 -46.39
N GLY A 1092 18.65 -10.85 -47.65
CA GLY A 1092 20.03 -10.60 -48.05
C GLY A 1092 20.96 -11.81 -47.88
N CYS A 1093 22.26 -11.56 -47.95
CA CYS A 1093 23.32 -12.57 -47.79
C CYS A 1093 24.55 -12.03 -47.06
N GLN A 1094 24.41 -10.93 -46.31
CA GLN A 1094 25.48 -10.39 -45.47
C GLN A 1094 25.88 -11.37 -44.35
N TRP A 1095 24.90 -12.05 -43.75
CA TRP A 1095 25.11 -13.07 -42.70
C TRP A 1095 26.17 -14.12 -43.10
N PHE A 1096 26.12 -14.60 -44.35
CA PHE A 1096 27.05 -15.61 -44.85
C PHE A 1096 28.47 -15.06 -45.04
N GLU A 1097 28.60 -13.81 -45.48
CA GLU A 1097 29.91 -13.18 -45.67
C GLU A 1097 30.61 -12.94 -44.32
N ASP A 1098 29.87 -12.52 -43.29
CA ASP A 1098 30.43 -12.35 -41.95
C ASP A 1098 30.71 -13.69 -41.25
N TRP A 1099 29.83 -14.69 -41.42
CA TRP A 1099 30.08 -16.07 -41.00
C TRP A 1099 31.35 -16.65 -41.65
N ARG A 1100 31.46 -16.55 -42.99
CA ARG A 1100 32.63 -17.00 -43.76
C ARG A 1100 33.92 -16.38 -43.22
N ARG A 1101 33.91 -15.07 -42.97
CA ARG A 1101 35.02 -14.33 -42.36
C ARG A 1101 35.31 -14.73 -40.91
N ASN A 1102 34.38 -15.34 -40.19
CA ASN A 1102 34.60 -15.87 -38.85
C ASN A 1102 35.20 -17.28 -38.90
N VAL A 1103 34.68 -18.17 -39.74
CA VAL A 1103 35.26 -19.50 -39.97
C VAL A 1103 36.70 -19.39 -40.51
N GLU A 1104 36.97 -18.47 -41.44
CA GLU A 1104 38.34 -18.25 -41.95
C GLU A 1104 39.32 -17.78 -40.87
N LYS A 1105 38.87 -17.07 -39.84
CA LYS A 1105 39.71 -16.76 -38.65
C LYS A 1105 39.93 -18.00 -37.79
N ALA A 1106 38.89 -18.79 -37.53
CA ALA A 1106 38.98 -20.00 -36.72
C ALA A 1106 39.97 -21.01 -37.35
N VAL A 1107 39.88 -21.21 -38.67
CA VAL A 1107 40.83 -22.01 -39.45
C VAL A 1107 42.24 -21.40 -39.40
N TYR A 1108 42.39 -20.09 -39.52
CA TYR A 1108 43.69 -19.40 -39.38
C TYR A 1108 44.33 -19.58 -37.99
N PHE A 1109 43.51 -19.67 -36.93
CA PHE A 1109 43.95 -20.00 -35.56
C PHE A 1109 44.11 -21.52 -35.30
N ASN A 1110 43.92 -22.38 -36.33
CA ASN A 1110 43.94 -23.85 -36.25
C ASN A 1110 42.91 -24.45 -35.27
N GLN A 1111 41.74 -23.81 -35.12
CA GLN A 1111 40.68 -24.29 -34.23
C GLN A 1111 39.98 -25.53 -34.80
N VAL A 1112 39.61 -26.46 -33.93
CA VAL A 1112 38.73 -27.57 -34.27
C VAL A 1112 37.34 -27.00 -34.58
N LEU A 1113 36.75 -27.36 -35.71
CA LEU A 1113 35.45 -26.85 -36.12
C LEU A 1113 34.34 -27.82 -35.70
N HIS A 1114 33.22 -27.32 -35.18
CA HIS A 1114 32.09 -28.15 -34.70
C HIS A 1114 30.77 -27.77 -35.37
N VAL A 1115 30.03 -28.79 -35.81
CA VAL A 1115 28.72 -28.68 -36.46
C VAL A 1115 27.70 -29.46 -35.64
N PHE A 1116 26.68 -28.77 -35.13
CA PHE A 1116 25.58 -29.38 -34.38
C PHE A 1116 24.35 -29.60 -35.27
N TYR A 1117 23.84 -30.82 -35.23
CA TYR A 1117 22.67 -31.27 -35.98
C TYR A 1117 21.40 -31.25 -35.13
N PHE A 1118 20.24 -31.27 -35.77
CA PHE A 1118 19.00 -31.64 -35.09
C PHE A 1118 19.09 -33.04 -34.46
N GLU A 1119 18.34 -33.24 -33.38
CA GLU A 1119 18.26 -34.51 -32.63
C GLU A 1119 18.11 -35.74 -33.56
N GLU A 1120 18.92 -36.77 -33.30
CA GLU A 1120 18.96 -38.05 -34.02
C GLU A 1120 19.25 -37.97 -35.53
N SER A 1121 19.69 -36.80 -36.00
CA SER A 1121 19.76 -36.46 -37.43
C SER A 1121 21.16 -36.08 -37.92
N VAL A 1122 22.21 -36.52 -37.20
CA VAL A 1122 23.62 -36.26 -37.52
C VAL A 1122 23.97 -36.70 -38.95
N GLY A 1123 24.65 -35.84 -39.69
CA GLY A 1123 25.03 -36.04 -41.09
C GLY A 1123 23.90 -35.90 -42.13
N GLN A 1124 22.65 -35.70 -41.71
CA GLN A 1124 21.51 -35.54 -42.63
C GLN A 1124 21.35 -34.08 -43.08
N GLY A 1125 20.81 -33.86 -44.28
CA GLY A 1125 20.57 -32.52 -44.83
C GLY A 1125 21.75 -31.85 -45.56
N LYS A 1126 22.93 -32.50 -45.64
CA LYS A 1126 24.06 -32.03 -46.46
C LYS A 1126 23.73 -31.99 -47.96
N MET A 1127 24.44 -31.14 -48.70
CA MET A 1127 24.47 -31.11 -50.17
C MET A 1127 25.80 -30.55 -50.67
N ALA A 1128 26.11 -30.74 -51.96
CA ALA A 1128 27.24 -30.06 -52.59
C ALA A 1128 26.99 -28.55 -52.69
N TRP A 1129 28.06 -27.74 -52.59
CA TRP A 1129 27.97 -26.28 -52.68
C TRP A 1129 27.31 -25.79 -53.98
N ASP A 1130 27.66 -26.39 -55.12
CA ASP A 1130 27.12 -25.99 -56.42
C ASP A 1130 25.62 -26.34 -56.59
N ASP A 1131 25.14 -27.36 -55.86
CA ASP A 1131 23.72 -27.75 -55.81
C ASP A 1131 22.86 -26.79 -54.97
N LEU A 1132 23.44 -25.89 -54.17
CA LEU A 1132 22.69 -24.95 -53.31
C LEU A 1132 21.69 -24.10 -54.11
N CYS A 1133 22.01 -23.78 -55.37
CA CYS A 1133 21.13 -23.01 -56.25
C CYS A 1133 20.03 -23.84 -56.95
N ASP A 1134 20.11 -25.18 -56.96
CA ASP A 1134 19.08 -26.05 -57.55
C ASP A 1134 17.94 -26.28 -56.56
N ASP A 1135 16.78 -25.74 -56.88
CA ASP A 1135 15.62 -25.80 -56.00
C ASP A 1135 15.05 -27.23 -55.83
N GLY A 1136 15.37 -28.13 -56.77
CA GLY A 1136 15.10 -29.55 -56.64
C GLY A 1136 16.03 -30.25 -55.64
N ALA A 1137 17.33 -29.94 -55.68
CA ALA A 1137 18.35 -30.50 -54.80
C ALA A 1137 18.08 -30.07 -53.35
N ARG A 1138 17.77 -28.79 -53.13
CA ARG A 1138 17.33 -28.28 -51.82
C ARG A 1138 16.15 -29.06 -51.25
N ARG A 1139 15.11 -29.30 -52.06
CA ARG A 1139 13.94 -30.09 -51.62
C ARG A 1139 14.26 -31.56 -51.37
N ARG A 1140 15.19 -32.16 -52.13
CA ARG A 1140 15.63 -33.56 -51.93
C ARG A 1140 16.45 -33.73 -50.65
N ALA A 1141 17.42 -32.84 -50.39
CA ALA A 1141 18.25 -32.90 -49.19
C ALA A 1141 17.45 -32.60 -47.91
N ARG A 1142 16.58 -31.57 -47.95
CA ARG A 1142 15.73 -31.18 -46.81
C ARG A 1142 14.51 -32.09 -46.57
N ALA A 1143 14.34 -33.16 -47.35
CA ALA A 1143 13.36 -34.20 -47.07
C ALA A 1143 13.70 -35.02 -45.80
N TYR A 1144 14.95 -34.94 -45.34
CA TYR A 1144 15.45 -35.56 -44.11
C TYR A 1144 16.20 -34.49 -43.30
N THR A 1145 15.56 -33.95 -42.27
CA THR A 1145 15.92 -32.66 -41.66
C THR A 1145 16.98 -32.79 -40.56
N GLY A 1146 18.26 -32.91 -40.95
CA GLY A 1146 19.40 -32.83 -40.01
C GLY A 1146 19.98 -31.43 -39.79
N LEU A 1147 19.89 -30.55 -40.80
CA LEU A 1147 20.44 -29.19 -40.77
C LEU A 1147 19.37 -28.14 -41.08
N GLY A 1148 19.46 -26.99 -40.42
CA GLY A 1148 18.66 -25.80 -40.69
C GLY A 1148 18.92 -25.19 -42.07
N ALA A 1149 18.09 -24.20 -42.45
CA ALA A 1149 18.13 -23.62 -43.79
C ALA A 1149 19.43 -22.87 -44.12
N CYS A 1150 20.04 -22.19 -43.14
CA CYS A 1150 21.36 -21.57 -43.27
C CYS A 1150 22.47 -22.61 -43.10
N GLN A 1151 22.36 -23.48 -42.09
CA GLN A 1151 23.29 -24.59 -41.82
C GLN A 1151 23.58 -25.49 -43.04
N THR A 1152 22.57 -25.70 -43.90
CA THR A 1152 22.73 -26.40 -45.18
C THR A 1152 23.86 -25.78 -46.04
N ALA A 1153 23.92 -24.44 -46.10
CA ALA A 1153 24.90 -23.70 -46.89
C ALA A 1153 26.24 -23.52 -46.16
N GLU A 1154 26.20 -23.39 -44.83
CA GLU A 1154 27.38 -23.35 -43.97
C GLU A 1154 28.21 -24.64 -44.14
N VAL A 1155 27.60 -25.80 -43.89
CA VAL A 1155 28.25 -27.13 -44.01
C VAL A 1155 28.69 -27.41 -45.45
N ALA A 1156 27.87 -27.07 -46.46
CA ALA A 1156 28.26 -27.21 -47.86
C ALA A 1156 29.49 -26.35 -48.23
N TYR A 1157 29.71 -25.21 -47.57
CA TYR A 1157 30.91 -24.40 -47.76
C TYR A 1157 32.13 -25.00 -47.06
N LEU A 1158 31.98 -25.56 -45.85
CA LEU A 1158 33.05 -26.30 -45.16
C LEU A 1158 33.54 -27.48 -46.04
N ASP A 1159 32.60 -28.24 -46.59
CA ASP A 1159 32.86 -29.37 -47.50
C ASP A 1159 33.56 -28.90 -48.80
N LYS A 1160 33.10 -27.78 -49.40
CA LYS A 1160 33.72 -27.17 -50.59
C LYS A 1160 35.18 -26.76 -50.35
N MET A 1161 35.44 -26.16 -49.20
CA MET A 1161 36.78 -25.67 -48.82
C MET A 1161 37.69 -26.80 -48.30
N GLY A 1162 37.15 -28.01 -48.08
CA GLY A 1162 37.89 -29.16 -47.57
C GLY A 1162 38.30 -29.02 -46.09
N TRP A 1163 37.57 -28.22 -45.32
CA TRP A 1163 37.85 -28.03 -43.89
C TRP A 1163 37.20 -29.13 -43.06
N SER A 1164 37.99 -29.82 -42.23
CA SER A 1164 37.50 -30.87 -41.33
C SER A 1164 36.77 -30.30 -40.12
N TYR A 1165 35.59 -30.83 -39.83
CA TYR A 1165 34.79 -30.50 -38.65
C TYR A 1165 34.32 -31.78 -37.93
N VAL A 1166 33.99 -31.65 -36.65
CA VAL A 1166 33.37 -32.68 -35.80
C VAL A 1166 31.86 -32.51 -35.87
N GLU A 1167 31.14 -33.64 -35.97
CA GLU A 1167 29.68 -33.67 -36.10
C GLU A 1167 29.05 -34.15 -34.79
N HIS A 1168 28.07 -33.39 -34.28
CA HIS A 1168 27.42 -33.65 -32.99
C HIS A 1168 25.90 -33.70 -33.10
N ASP A 1169 25.25 -34.57 -32.33
CA ASP A 1169 23.84 -34.42 -31.97
C ASP A 1169 23.71 -33.22 -30.99
N ILE A 1170 22.68 -32.39 -31.14
CA ILE A 1170 22.44 -31.25 -30.22
C ILE A 1170 22.41 -31.64 -28.74
N ARG A 1171 22.03 -32.87 -28.40
CA ARG A 1171 22.02 -33.38 -27.01
C ARG A 1171 23.43 -33.52 -26.42
N GLU A 1172 24.46 -33.59 -27.26
CA GLU A 1172 25.86 -33.58 -26.83
C GLU A 1172 26.35 -32.18 -26.43
N PHE A 1173 25.63 -31.10 -26.76
CA PHE A 1173 26.09 -29.73 -26.52
C PHE A 1173 26.37 -29.44 -25.05
N GLU A 1174 25.56 -29.96 -24.12
CA GLU A 1174 25.82 -29.83 -22.68
C GLU A 1174 27.13 -30.52 -22.25
N GLN A 1175 27.46 -31.66 -22.85
CA GLN A 1175 28.70 -32.38 -22.58
C GLN A 1175 29.90 -31.70 -23.27
N PHE A 1176 29.72 -31.15 -24.47
CA PHE A 1176 30.72 -30.32 -25.15
C PHE A 1176 31.09 -29.10 -24.28
N VAL A 1177 30.11 -28.34 -23.81
CA VAL A 1177 30.32 -27.19 -22.91
C VAL A 1177 31.06 -27.60 -21.63
N ALA A 1178 30.66 -28.71 -20.99
CA ALA A 1178 31.29 -29.19 -19.76
C ALA A 1178 32.76 -29.59 -19.96
N ASN A 1179 33.17 -30.00 -21.17
CA ASN A 1179 34.56 -30.32 -21.51
C ASN A 1179 35.42 -29.07 -21.81
N GLN A 1180 34.81 -27.89 -21.97
CA GLN A 1180 35.46 -26.60 -22.27
C GLN A 1180 35.55 -25.67 -21.04
N SER A 1181 35.35 -26.20 -19.83
CA SER A 1181 35.22 -25.46 -18.57
C SER A 1181 36.46 -25.54 -17.67
#